data_AF-A0A9X4IGN3-F1
#
_entry.id   AF-A0A9X4IGN3-F1
#
_cell.length_a   1.000
_cell.length_b   1.000
_cell.length_c   1.000
_cell.angle_alpha   90.00
_cell.angle_beta   90.00
_cell.angle_gamma   90.00
#
_symmetry.space_group_name_H-M   'P 1'
#
loop_
_entity.id
_entity.type
_entity.pdbx_description
1 polymer ?
#
loop_
_entity_poly.entity_id
_entity_poly.type
_entity_poly.pdbx_seq_one_letter_code
_entity_poly.pdbx_strand_id
1 'polypeptide(L)'
;MSAMPILEQAPRIAFLRSLAFARLLAQLLLAEGDPAINDKQVRGTLVATVFRPHADVLRQDDVEDVVGDLWHKAKRPDGLYDLGAAGPHGILADLAFTYLEHMGGHYEVRAQHLENYCDLVRSIDPIFLIATRHVHHLCKEELDVATLDTGLERQSPLAMPLGDPDRPHADNHVHLYGIGITAHPLAGLLFYPDKSDPDIKIAFDPTLGIGSASDFRLQERLFCASARYILEYASMQLKPDLSELADEQRRGLWEGRRIIWPRLFEERLSNTSTLSIPQQLALGVARAARMDNAAKSLQTFAILALYLHTAIDQGEWRLHRSILAFIHSFHILRSCIIVSGAGLRTFVEYYRNPMRYRGRSFIAKDQWRALLGNGMDMIDAKIAPPHPKKIRQLSTQLSAHAKATAKEASGVGTFLNPTQHGWQRYHLSLHFIRSAISPKSSTTPHLAIRFGRERDRARDVAQKLRTALANVIWETADHPTGGPIRQNITSWIRSFDIAGDETCMPVEVFAPAFRWLRDKPIVQTIGGQTRVCAKRFFSIHAGEDFSHLVSGLRHMEETVEFCGLGTDDRIGHGLALGLDPRSWAKRQGIAIIPLQAHVDNMVWLWHYATHLAPKVEIATRLLPHLRRRLDLFLYELHGHEPPSFETLHRAWRLRRNCPRGLLGEAVDANLNDAIYWTPDLVEVPDLQKHPEFAEYRRYLNPHDADTGPQRGQEQVRIRLNRVGESGRTLGELVDYVSQDELDLITAIQDHLMTLIDAKGIVIEACPTSNLYIAKLPGYDAHPLFRWNPPDPGTLAPGGKFNRFGLRNGPITICLNTDDPAIMPTTILAEHHLVREAAIRCHGVSRVAATAWIDQIRTNGVDLFRRAHRLVDLRDA
;
A
#
# COMPACT_ATOMS: atom_id res chain seq x y z
N MET A 1 -26.38 -5.89 -40.40
CA MET A 1 -25.22 -5.05 -40.01
C MET A 1 -25.72 -3.61 -39.88
N SER A 2 -26.16 -3.21 -38.69
CA SER A 2 -26.45 -1.80 -38.40
C SER A 2 -25.16 -1.15 -37.89
N ALA A 3 -24.74 -0.06 -38.53
CA ALA A 3 -23.64 0.76 -38.06
C ALA A 3 -23.99 1.32 -36.67
N MET A 4 -23.16 1.03 -35.67
CA MET A 4 -23.18 1.76 -34.40
C MET A 4 -22.80 3.23 -34.68
N PRO A 5 -23.46 4.20 -34.04
CA PRO A 5 -22.99 5.58 -34.08
C PRO A 5 -21.62 5.63 -33.40
N ILE A 6 -20.64 6.18 -34.12
CA ILE A 6 -19.37 6.62 -33.54
C ILE A 6 -19.75 7.74 -32.57
N LEU A 7 -19.86 7.40 -31.28
CA LEU A 7 -19.82 8.40 -30.21
C LEU A 7 -18.50 9.15 -30.40
N GLU A 8 -18.59 10.45 -30.69
CA GLU A 8 -17.45 11.36 -30.66
C GLU A 8 -16.80 11.26 -29.27
N GLN A 9 -15.74 10.46 -29.14
CA GLN A 9 -14.97 10.36 -27.92
C GLN A 9 -14.26 11.71 -27.71
N ALA A 10 -14.54 12.36 -26.58
CA ALA A 10 -13.86 13.58 -26.17
C ALA A 10 -12.33 13.34 -26.13
N PRO A 11 -11.51 14.32 -26.52
CA PRO A 11 -10.05 14.16 -26.51
C PRO A 11 -9.53 14.02 -25.07
N ARG A 12 -8.72 12.99 -24.81
CA ARG A 12 -8.19 12.63 -23.48
C ARG A 12 -7.00 13.52 -23.09
N ILE A 13 -6.91 13.91 -21.81
CA ILE A 13 -5.93 14.92 -21.33
C ILE A 13 -4.73 14.33 -20.57
N ALA A 14 -3.53 14.41 -21.14
CA ALA A 14 -2.29 14.04 -20.47
C ALA A 14 -1.56 15.25 -19.87
N PHE A 15 -1.91 15.62 -18.64
CA PHE A 15 -1.23 16.72 -17.94
C PHE A 15 0.22 16.39 -17.60
N LEU A 16 1.14 17.29 -17.98
CA LEU A 16 2.51 17.41 -17.44
C LEU A 16 3.38 16.14 -17.48
N ARG A 17 3.00 15.10 -18.24
CA ARG A 17 3.68 13.79 -18.26
C ARG A 17 4.07 13.30 -19.66
N SER A 18 3.94 14.17 -20.66
CA SER A 18 4.25 13.78 -22.03
C SER A 18 5.75 13.60 -22.26
N LEU A 19 6.16 12.36 -22.54
CA LEU A 19 7.54 12.07 -22.94
C LEU A 19 7.91 12.77 -24.25
N ALA A 20 6.97 12.88 -25.21
CA ALA A 20 7.21 13.58 -26.47
C ALA A 20 7.51 15.07 -26.23
N PHE A 21 6.75 15.71 -25.34
CA PHE A 21 6.98 17.10 -24.96
C PHE A 21 8.28 17.27 -24.17
N ALA A 22 8.58 16.36 -23.24
CA ALA A 22 9.84 16.39 -22.50
C ALA A 22 11.06 16.22 -23.41
N ARG A 23 10.99 15.36 -24.44
CA ARG A 23 12.03 15.23 -25.47
C ARG A 23 12.18 16.51 -26.29
N LEU A 24 11.07 17.15 -26.68
CA LEU A 24 11.11 18.44 -27.37
C LEU A 24 11.78 19.51 -26.49
N LEU A 25 11.41 19.60 -25.21
CA LEU A 25 12.04 20.54 -24.27
C LEU A 25 13.54 20.27 -24.12
N ALA A 26 13.95 19.00 -24.03
CA ALA A 26 15.36 18.63 -24.02
C ALA A 26 16.07 19.12 -25.30
N GLN A 27 15.50 18.89 -26.48
CA GLN A 27 16.07 19.38 -27.75
C GLN A 27 16.16 20.91 -27.80
N LEU A 28 15.13 21.61 -27.34
CA LEU A 28 15.05 23.07 -27.39
C LEU A 28 15.92 23.78 -26.35
N LEU A 29 16.20 23.14 -25.21
CA LEU A 29 17.19 23.64 -24.25
C LEU A 29 18.62 23.56 -24.81
N LEU A 30 18.86 22.68 -25.78
CA LEU A 30 20.15 22.45 -26.44
C LEU A 30 20.33 23.23 -27.75
N ALA A 31 19.25 23.74 -28.36
CA ALA A 31 19.31 24.37 -29.66
C ALA A 31 19.77 25.85 -29.56
N GLU A 32 20.79 26.21 -30.35
CA GLU A 32 21.09 27.60 -30.68
C GLU A 32 20.19 28.03 -31.85
N GLY A 33 19.03 28.66 -31.58
CA GLY A 33 18.08 29.04 -32.62
C GLY A 33 17.03 30.07 -32.19
N ASP A 34 16.30 30.61 -33.18
CA ASP A 34 15.31 31.69 -33.02
C ASP A 34 14.22 31.33 -31.98
N PRO A 35 14.09 32.11 -30.87
CA PRO A 35 13.10 31.89 -29.82
C PRO A 35 11.66 31.79 -30.34
N ALA A 36 11.28 32.54 -31.37
CA ALA A 36 9.90 32.65 -31.85
C ALA A 36 9.41 31.40 -32.60
N ILE A 37 10.29 30.77 -33.38
CA ILE A 37 9.99 29.52 -34.11
C ILE A 37 9.79 28.36 -33.13
N ASN A 38 10.62 28.34 -32.08
CA ASN A 38 10.59 27.35 -31.04
C ASN A 38 9.32 27.44 -30.19
N ASP A 39 8.82 28.64 -29.88
CA ASP A 39 7.62 28.82 -29.04
C ASP A 39 6.31 28.35 -29.70
N LYS A 40 6.17 28.50 -31.02
CA LYS A 40 5.02 27.94 -31.77
C LYS A 40 5.05 26.41 -31.75
N GLN A 41 6.22 25.79 -31.88
CA GLN A 41 6.40 24.34 -31.78
C GLN A 41 6.14 23.83 -30.36
N VAL A 42 6.61 24.56 -29.33
CA VAL A 42 6.31 24.24 -27.92
C VAL A 42 4.81 24.30 -27.67
N ARG A 43 4.13 25.39 -28.02
CA ARG A 43 2.67 25.52 -27.82
C ARG A 43 1.90 24.46 -28.60
N GLY A 44 2.24 24.23 -29.86
CA GLY A 44 1.58 23.21 -30.70
C GLY A 44 1.76 21.79 -30.16
N THR A 45 2.96 21.44 -29.69
CA THR A 45 3.24 20.11 -29.11
C THR A 45 2.62 19.96 -27.74
N LEU A 46 2.60 21.02 -26.91
CA LEU A 46 1.91 21.04 -25.63
C LEU A 46 0.42 20.76 -25.83
N VAL A 47 -0.24 21.47 -26.74
CA VAL A 47 -1.64 21.24 -27.11
C VAL A 47 -1.85 19.81 -27.60
N ALA A 48 -1.04 19.33 -28.54
CA ALA A 48 -1.16 17.96 -29.08
C ALA A 48 -0.87 16.86 -28.04
N THR A 49 -0.20 17.18 -26.93
CA THR A 49 0.07 16.23 -25.86
C THR A 49 -0.96 16.31 -24.74
N VAL A 50 -1.58 17.47 -24.55
CA VAL A 50 -2.80 17.67 -23.77
C VAL A 50 -4.00 17.00 -24.45
N PHE A 51 -3.97 16.62 -25.72
CA PHE A 51 -5.08 15.94 -26.40
C PHE A 51 -4.62 14.67 -27.11
N ARG A 52 -4.78 13.49 -26.48
CA ARG A 52 -4.52 12.18 -27.13
C ARG A 52 -5.82 11.45 -27.50
N PRO A 53 -5.96 10.95 -28.73
CA PRO A 53 -6.97 9.95 -29.07
C PRO A 53 -6.59 8.58 -28.46
N HIS A 54 -7.56 7.87 -27.87
CA HIS A 54 -7.52 6.42 -27.56
C HIS A 54 -6.50 5.91 -26.51
N ALA A 55 -6.34 6.57 -25.36
CA ALA A 55 -5.59 6.01 -24.23
C ALA A 55 -6.48 5.17 -23.30
N ASP A 56 -6.63 3.87 -23.54
CA ASP A 56 -7.45 3.00 -22.67
C ASP A 56 -6.80 2.78 -21.31
N VAL A 57 -7.19 3.57 -20.31
CA VAL A 57 -6.77 3.39 -18.91
C VAL A 57 -7.98 3.61 -18.01
N LEU A 58 -8.54 2.52 -17.50
CA LEU A 58 -9.78 2.43 -16.68
C LEU A 58 -9.72 3.12 -15.28
N ARG A 59 -8.80 4.07 -15.07
CA ARG A 59 -8.73 4.97 -13.89
C ARG A 59 -8.16 6.35 -14.22
N GLN A 60 -7.64 6.52 -15.44
CA GLN A 60 -7.28 7.84 -15.95
C GLN A 60 -8.54 8.56 -16.40
N ASP A 61 -9.57 7.80 -16.81
CA ASP A 61 -10.91 8.30 -17.13
C ASP A 61 -11.48 9.17 -15.96
N ASP A 62 -11.31 8.77 -14.68
CA ASP A 62 -11.80 9.57 -13.53
C ASP A 62 -11.09 10.94 -13.40
N VAL A 63 -9.78 10.96 -13.67
CA VAL A 63 -8.98 12.20 -13.69
C VAL A 63 -9.35 13.04 -14.92
N GLU A 64 -9.61 12.39 -16.05
CA GLU A 64 -10.01 13.01 -17.30
C GLU A 64 -11.41 13.62 -17.21
N ASP A 65 -12.35 12.99 -16.49
CA ASP A 65 -13.68 13.53 -16.19
C ASP A 65 -13.56 14.77 -15.29
N VAL A 66 -12.78 14.65 -14.20
CA VAL A 66 -12.52 15.76 -13.27
C VAL A 66 -11.94 16.98 -13.97
N VAL A 67 -10.97 16.78 -14.88
CA VAL A 67 -10.35 17.90 -15.59
C VAL A 67 -11.17 18.32 -16.82
N GLY A 68 -11.85 17.40 -17.48
CA GLY A 68 -12.75 17.65 -18.61
C GLY A 68 -13.90 18.59 -18.22
N ASP A 69 -14.50 18.41 -17.05
CA ASP A 69 -15.55 19.28 -16.51
C ASP A 69 -15.06 20.72 -16.25
N LEU A 70 -13.83 20.88 -15.77
CA LEU A 70 -13.20 22.20 -15.61
C LEU A 70 -12.89 22.83 -16.98
N TRP A 71 -12.49 22.02 -17.95
CA TRP A 71 -12.13 22.45 -19.30
C TRP A 71 -13.36 22.83 -20.15
N HIS A 72 -14.48 22.13 -19.98
CA HIS A 72 -15.75 22.46 -20.64
C HIS A 72 -16.23 23.88 -20.31
N LYS A 73 -15.90 24.40 -19.12
CA LYS A 73 -16.20 25.77 -18.69
C LYS A 73 -15.28 26.82 -19.35
N ALA A 74 -14.12 26.42 -19.86
CA ALA A 74 -13.15 27.30 -20.54
C ALA A 74 -13.30 27.31 -22.08
N LYS A 75 -14.28 26.56 -22.63
CA LYS A 75 -14.52 26.45 -24.08
C LYS A 75 -15.12 27.74 -24.63
N ARG A 76 -14.50 28.32 -25.66
CA ARG A 76 -15.06 29.47 -26.39
C ARG A 76 -16.24 29.03 -27.29
N PRO A 77 -17.16 29.95 -27.63
CA PRO A 77 -18.29 29.67 -28.53
C PRO A 77 -17.89 29.21 -29.95
N ASP A 78 -16.66 29.49 -30.38
CA ASP A 78 -16.11 29.12 -31.70
C ASP A 78 -15.50 27.70 -31.73
N GLY A 79 -15.55 26.96 -30.63
CA GLY A 79 -15.05 25.59 -30.55
C GLY A 79 -13.52 25.46 -30.38
N LEU A 80 -12.78 26.58 -30.32
CA LEU A 80 -11.36 26.62 -30.00
C LEU A 80 -11.13 26.82 -28.51
N TYR A 81 -10.14 26.13 -27.95
CA TYR A 81 -9.75 26.27 -26.54
C TYR A 81 -8.66 27.33 -26.42
N ASP A 82 -8.87 28.34 -25.58
CA ASP A 82 -7.86 29.36 -25.28
C ASP A 82 -7.07 28.96 -24.04
N LEU A 83 -5.86 28.43 -24.23
CA LEU A 83 -4.88 28.26 -23.14
C LEU A 83 -4.34 29.62 -22.61
N GLY A 84 -4.77 30.73 -23.21
CA GLY A 84 -4.32 32.08 -22.91
C GLY A 84 -2.82 32.27 -23.14
N ALA A 85 -2.33 33.44 -22.73
CA ALA A 85 -0.90 33.67 -22.50
C ALA A 85 -0.36 32.91 -21.26
N ALA A 86 -1.23 32.24 -20.49
CA ALA A 86 -0.94 31.65 -19.18
C ALA A 86 -0.39 30.20 -19.22
N GLY A 87 -0.59 29.44 -20.31
CA GLY A 87 -0.02 28.10 -20.46
C GLY A 87 -0.40 27.10 -19.34
N PRO A 88 0.41 26.06 -19.06
CA PRO A 88 0.10 25.04 -18.06
C PRO A 88 -0.02 25.58 -16.62
N HIS A 89 0.48 26.79 -16.37
CA HIS A 89 0.31 27.50 -15.09
C HIS A 89 -1.15 27.91 -14.86
N GLY A 90 -1.90 28.29 -15.91
CA GLY A 90 -3.33 28.61 -15.79
C GLY A 90 -4.15 27.42 -15.27
N ILE A 91 -3.79 26.21 -15.71
CA ILE A 91 -4.52 25.00 -15.33
C ILE A 91 -4.20 24.56 -13.91
N LEU A 92 -2.92 24.64 -13.52
CA LEU A 92 -2.52 24.43 -12.13
C LEU A 92 -3.19 25.44 -11.20
N ALA A 93 -3.37 26.70 -11.63
CA ALA A 93 -4.11 27.70 -10.88
C ALA A 93 -5.59 27.30 -10.75
N ASP A 94 -6.29 27.02 -11.85
CA ASP A 94 -7.71 26.64 -11.78
C ASP A 94 -7.94 25.43 -10.87
N LEU A 95 -7.09 24.39 -10.98
CA LEU A 95 -7.12 23.24 -10.08
C LEU A 95 -6.86 23.64 -8.63
N ALA A 96 -5.82 24.44 -8.38
CA ALA A 96 -5.47 24.85 -7.02
C ALA A 96 -6.57 25.71 -6.36
N PHE A 97 -7.19 26.65 -7.09
CA PHE A 97 -8.29 27.47 -6.59
C PHE A 97 -9.59 26.67 -6.41
N THR A 98 -9.81 25.65 -7.24
CA THR A 98 -10.96 24.74 -7.13
C THR A 98 -10.84 23.83 -5.93
N TYR A 99 -9.69 23.16 -5.78
CA TYR A 99 -9.52 22.07 -4.82
C TYR A 99 -9.00 22.52 -3.46
N LEU A 100 -8.15 23.55 -3.39
CA LEU A 100 -7.48 23.93 -2.15
C LEU A 100 -8.16 25.12 -1.47
N GLU A 101 -8.13 25.11 -0.15
CA GLU A 101 -8.61 26.15 0.75
C GLU A 101 -7.50 26.55 1.72
N HIS A 102 -7.46 27.84 2.08
CA HIS A 102 -6.44 28.39 2.96
C HIS A 102 -6.87 28.26 4.44
N MET A 103 -6.00 27.68 5.27
CA MET A 103 -6.27 27.31 6.67
C MET A 103 -5.42 28.11 7.67
N GLY A 104 -5.09 29.36 7.33
CA GLY A 104 -4.34 30.25 8.23
C GLY A 104 -2.84 29.95 8.29
N GLY A 105 -2.21 29.74 7.13
CA GLY A 105 -0.77 29.51 6.98
C GLY A 105 -0.41 28.29 6.13
N HIS A 106 -1.37 27.38 5.92
CA HIS A 106 -1.25 26.22 5.05
C HIS A 106 -2.52 26.03 4.21
N TYR A 107 -2.49 25.06 3.30
CA TYR A 107 -3.57 24.70 2.41
C TYR A 107 -4.05 23.28 2.65
N GLU A 108 -5.36 23.09 2.59
CA GLU A 108 -6.02 21.80 2.65
C GLU A 108 -7.00 21.66 1.49
N VAL A 109 -7.26 20.43 1.07
CA VAL A 109 -8.31 20.12 0.11
C VAL A 109 -9.68 20.41 0.71
N ARG A 110 -10.54 21.06 -0.07
CA ARG A 110 -11.93 21.30 0.28
C ARG A 110 -12.64 19.97 0.50
N ALA A 111 -13.30 19.80 1.65
CA ALA A 111 -13.94 18.54 2.03
C ALA A 111 -14.89 17.97 0.97
N GLN A 112 -15.63 18.84 0.26
CA GLN A 112 -16.56 18.46 -0.81
C GLN A 112 -15.91 17.93 -2.09
N HIS A 113 -14.60 18.11 -2.25
CA HIS A 113 -13.83 17.72 -3.42
C HIS A 113 -12.77 16.65 -3.14
N LEU A 114 -12.70 16.14 -1.91
CA LEU A 114 -11.66 15.21 -1.45
C LEU A 114 -11.56 13.94 -2.32
N GLU A 115 -12.69 13.37 -2.72
CA GLU A 115 -12.71 12.14 -3.54
C GLU A 115 -12.08 12.37 -4.91
N ASN A 116 -12.59 13.35 -5.66
CA ASN A 116 -12.03 13.75 -6.96
C ASN A 116 -10.56 14.19 -6.84
N TYR A 117 -10.19 14.80 -5.71
CA TYR A 117 -8.83 15.18 -5.43
C TYR A 117 -7.91 13.97 -5.22
N CYS A 118 -8.37 12.92 -4.54
CA CYS A 118 -7.62 11.66 -4.38
C CYS A 118 -7.32 10.97 -5.71
N ASP A 119 -8.15 11.15 -6.73
CA ASP A 119 -7.85 10.72 -8.09
C ASP A 119 -6.83 11.67 -8.76
N LEU A 120 -7.03 12.98 -8.62
CA LEU A 120 -6.12 14.00 -9.16
C LEU A 120 -4.67 13.84 -8.66
N VAL A 121 -4.46 13.60 -7.36
CA VAL A 121 -3.11 13.52 -6.76
C VAL A 121 -2.27 12.35 -7.27
N ARG A 122 -2.90 11.37 -7.92
CA ARG A 122 -2.20 10.28 -8.63
C ARG A 122 -1.49 10.82 -9.87
N SER A 123 -2.10 11.81 -10.52
CA SER A 123 -1.68 12.41 -11.79
C SER A 123 -0.92 13.73 -11.65
N ILE A 124 -1.20 14.52 -10.63
CA ILE A 124 -0.51 15.79 -10.38
C ILE A 124 0.00 15.75 -8.95
N ASP A 125 1.26 16.10 -8.73
CA ASP A 125 1.76 16.19 -7.36
C ASP A 125 1.24 17.47 -6.69
N PRO A 126 0.57 17.38 -5.52
CA PRO A 126 -0.02 18.53 -4.85
C PRO A 126 0.94 19.67 -4.54
N ILE A 127 2.27 19.43 -4.46
CA ILE A 127 3.23 20.49 -4.21
C ILE A 127 3.12 21.63 -5.24
N PHE A 128 2.72 21.34 -6.48
CA PHE A 128 2.54 22.36 -7.52
C PHE A 128 1.24 23.14 -7.36
N LEU A 129 0.19 22.52 -6.82
CA LEU A 129 -1.06 23.20 -6.49
C LEU A 129 -0.86 24.14 -5.29
N ILE A 130 -0.21 23.62 -4.23
CA ILE A 130 0.20 24.40 -3.06
C ILE A 130 1.11 25.56 -3.48
N ALA A 131 2.12 25.30 -4.31
CA ALA A 131 3.04 26.32 -4.78
C ALA A 131 2.32 27.41 -5.58
N THR A 132 1.37 27.05 -6.45
CA THR A 132 0.58 28.02 -7.22
C THR A 132 -0.20 28.97 -6.29
N ARG A 133 -0.78 28.45 -5.21
CA ARG A 133 -1.46 29.28 -4.20
C ARG A 133 -0.51 30.24 -3.51
N HIS A 134 0.64 29.76 -3.04
CA HIS A 134 1.63 30.63 -2.38
C HIS A 134 2.19 31.70 -3.32
N VAL A 135 2.50 31.35 -4.58
CA VAL A 135 3.00 32.31 -5.58
C VAL A 135 1.98 33.41 -5.85
N HIS A 136 0.69 33.09 -5.90
CA HIS A 136 -0.36 34.10 -6.04
C HIS A 136 -0.31 35.16 -4.95
N HIS A 137 -0.16 34.75 -3.69
CA HIS A 137 -0.09 35.68 -2.56
C HIS A 137 1.26 36.41 -2.45
N LEU A 138 2.38 35.75 -2.79
CA LEU A 138 3.70 36.38 -2.87
C LEU A 138 3.73 37.50 -3.93
N CYS A 139 3.16 37.26 -5.11
CA CYS A 139 3.14 38.25 -6.20
C CYS A 139 2.22 39.45 -5.91
N LYS A 140 1.25 39.29 -5.01
CA LYS A 140 0.37 40.36 -4.53
C LYS A 140 0.88 41.07 -3.28
N GLU A 141 2.06 40.67 -2.78
CA GLU A 141 2.62 41.17 -1.51
C GLU A 141 1.71 40.95 -0.29
N GLU A 142 0.80 39.96 -0.37
CA GLU A 142 -0.10 39.56 0.72
C GLU A 142 0.58 38.58 1.70
N LEU A 143 1.71 38.00 1.30
CA LEU A 143 2.49 37.02 2.06
C LEU A 143 3.99 37.31 1.87
N ASP A 144 4.77 37.28 2.94
CA ASP A 144 6.23 37.33 2.88
C ASP A 144 6.86 35.92 2.99
N VAL A 145 8.14 35.80 2.61
CA VAL A 145 8.84 34.50 2.59
C VAL A 145 9.06 33.93 4.00
N ALA A 146 9.19 34.77 5.03
CA ALA A 146 9.40 34.30 6.40
C ALA A 146 8.12 33.65 6.97
N THR A 147 6.97 34.26 6.73
CA THR A 147 5.64 33.76 7.09
C THR A 147 5.34 32.48 6.31
N LEU A 148 5.66 32.47 5.00
CA LEU A 148 5.56 31.28 4.17
C LEU A 148 6.41 30.12 4.71
N ASP A 149 7.68 30.38 5.05
CA ASP A 149 8.58 29.34 5.58
C ASP A 149 8.05 28.74 6.88
N THR A 150 7.43 29.56 7.73
CA THR A 150 6.76 29.11 8.96
C THR A 150 5.51 28.28 8.65
N GLY A 151 4.70 28.71 7.68
CA GLY A 151 3.50 27.98 7.24
C GLY A 151 3.82 26.60 6.65
N LEU A 152 4.91 26.51 5.87
CA LEU A 152 5.37 25.25 5.27
C LEU A 152 5.81 24.20 6.29
N GLU A 153 6.14 24.56 7.54
CA GLU A 153 6.39 23.57 8.60
C GLU A 153 5.13 22.78 8.95
N ARG A 154 3.94 23.36 8.73
CA ARG A 154 2.64 22.73 8.99
C ARG A 154 1.97 22.19 7.73
N GLN A 155 2.49 22.51 6.55
CA GLN A 155 1.87 22.15 5.29
C GLN A 155 1.98 20.65 5.02
N SER A 156 0.83 19.98 4.97
CA SER A 156 0.70 18.63 4.42
C SER A 156 1.12 18.64 2.95
N PRO A 157 2.12 17.84 2.52
CA PRO A 157 2.58 17.85 1.12
C PRO A 157 1.57 17.26 0.15
N LEU A 158 0.55 16.56 0.65
CA LEU A 158 -0.59 16.11 -0.14
C LEU A 158 -1.75 17.10 -0.11
N ALA A 159 -1.64 18.21 0.64
CA ALA A 159 -2.74 19.09 1.03
C ALA A 159 -3.95 18.33 1.61
N MET A 160 -3.73 17.16 2.19
CA MET A 160 -4.77 16.42 2.90
C MET A 160 -5.03 17.10 4.25
N PRO A 161 -6.26 17.05 4.79
CA PRO A 161 -6.58 17.70 6.05
C PRO A 161 -5.67 17.22 7.18
N LEU A 162 -5.33 18.11 8.11
CA LEU A 162 -4.60 17.74 9.32
C LEU A 162 -5.57 17.15 10.35
N GLY A 163 -5.12 16.11 11.06
CA GLY A 163 -5.93 15.45 12.09
C GLY A 163 -6.22 16.36 13.28
N ASP A 164 -7.40 16.17 13.88
CA ASP A 164 -7.78 16.79 15.15
C ASP A 164 -7.06 16.07 16.31
N PRO A 165 -6.20 16.76 17.08
CA PRO A 165 -5.48 16.20 18.22
C PRO A 165 -6.37 15.56 19.29
N ASP A 166 -7.59 16.10 19.48
CA ASP A 166 -8.55 15.56 20.45
C ASP A 166 -9.27 14.31 19.91
N ARG A 167 -9.10 14.02 18.61
CA ARG A 167 -9.71 12.88 17.90
C ARG A 167 -8.66 12.11 17.09
N PRO A 168 -7.70 11.46 17.77
CA PRO A 168 -6.61 10.77 17.09
C PRO A 168 -7.10 9.57 16.29
N HIS A 169 -6.30 9.18 15.32
CA HIS A 169 -6.45 7.97 14.52
C HIS A 169 -5.34 6.97 14.88
N ALA A 170 -5.58 5.70 14.57
CA ALA A 170 -4.54 4.67 14.65
C ALA A 170 -4.44 3.96 13.30
N ASP A 171 -3.28 4.08 12.67
CA ASP A 171 -2.93 3.32 11.48
C ASP A 171 -2.29 1.99 11.92
N ASN A 172 -3.12 0.94 12.02
CA ASN A 172 -2.73 -0.37 12.53
C ASN A 172 -2.10 -1.28 11.46
N HIS A 173 -1.95 -0.79 10.23
CA HIS A 173 -1.34 -1.50 9.10
C HIS A 173 -0.74 -0.49 8.12
N VAL A 174 0.49 -0.06 8.42
CA VAL A 174 1.30 0.73 7.48
C VAL A 174 2.68 0.11 7.31
N HIS A 175 3.16 0.00 6.07
CA HIS A 175 4.49 -0.50 5.77
C HIS A 175 5.53 0.59 5.96
N LEU A 176 6.53 0.41 6.84
CA LEU A 176 7.52 1.45 7.18
C LEU A 176 8.22 2.04 5.94
N TYR A 177 8.59 1.18 4.99
CA TYR A 177 9.22 1.58 3.72
C TYR A 177 8.21 1.98 2.64
N GLY A 178 6.93 1.78 2.92
CA GLY A 178 5.78 2.38 2.25
C GLY A 178 5.45 3.79 2.75
N ILE A 179 6.15 4.28 3.78
CA ILE A 179 6.01 5.65 4.25
C ILE A 179 7.04 6.55 3.58
N GLY A 180 6.51 7.60 2.97
CA GLY A 180 7.22 8.69 2.35
C GLY A 180 6.20 9.53 1.61
N ILE A 181 6.44 10.83 1.49
CA ILE A 181 5.68 11.61 0.53
C ILE A 181 6.13 11.16 -0.86
N THR A 182 5.20 11.07 -1.81
CA THR A 182 5.40 10.56 -3.17
C THR A 182 6.62 11.15 -3.88
N ALA A 183 7.00 12.37 -3.52
CA ALA A 183 8.11 13.12 -4.08
C ALA A 183 9.47 12.91 -3.35
N HIS A 184 9.52 12.25 -2.19
CA HIS A 184 10.75 12.10 -1.41
C HIS A 184 11.92 11.48 -2.19
N PRO A 185 11.73 10.42 -3.01
CA PRO A 185 12.82 9.91 -3.82
C PRO A 185 13.34 10.91 -4.86
N LEU A 186 12.50 11.84 -5.30
CA LEU A 186 12.88 12.95 -6.19
C LEU A 186 13.68 14.02 -5.44
N ALA A 187 13.37 14.31 -4.17
CA ALA A 187 14.26 15.12 -3.32
C ALA A 187 15.63 14.45 -3.13
N GLY A 188 15.64 13.13 -2.90
CA GLY A 188 16.87 12.35 -2.83
C GLY A 188 17.71 12.48 -4.09
N LEU A 189 17.08 12.47 -5.25
CA LEU A 189 17.73 12.69 -6.54
C LEU A 189 18.33 14.10 -6.69
N LEU A 190 17.61 15.14 -6.26
CA LEU A 190 18.09 16.53 -6.36
C LEU A 190 19.18 16.89 -5.36
N PHE A 191 18.99 16.51 -4.09
CA PHE A 191 19.75 17.08 -2.97
C PHE A 191 20.74 16.08 -2.34
N TYR A 192 20.54 14.76 -2.54
CA TYR A 192 21.24 13.71 -1.80
C TYR A 192 21.58 12.46 -2.66
N PRO A 193 22.33 12.61 -3.76
CA PRO A 193 22.58 11.49 -4.67
C PRO A 193 23.42 10.37 -4.00
N ASP A 194 22.81 9.19 -3.78
CA ASP A 194 23.42 7.97 -3.23
C ASP A 194 24.46 7.36 -4.17
N LYS A 195 25.63 6.90 -3.67
CA LYS A 195 26.84 6.49 -4.46
C LYS A 195 26.65 5.37 -5.49
N SER A 196 25.50 4.70 -5.53
CA SER A 196 25.25 3.57 -6.44
C SER A 196 24.17 3.91 -7.47
N ASP A 197 24.53 3.84 -8.75
CA ASP A 197 23.58 3.80 -9.86
C ASP A 197 23.56 2.37 -10.42
N PRO A 198 22.71 1.46 -9.90
CA PRO A 198 22.66 0.10 -10.42
C PRO A 198 21.96 0.08 -11.77
N ASP A 199 22.22 -0.94 -12.61
CA ASP A 199 21.42 -1.25 -13.80
C ASP A 199 19.94 -1.45 -13.40
N ILE A 200 19.14 -0.38 -13.52
CA ILE A 200 17.79 -0.35 -12.98
C ILE A 200 16.82 -1.04 -13.94
N LYS A 201 16.27 -2.18 -13.53
CA LYS A 201 15.02 -2.71 -14.10
C LYS A 201 13.85 -1.91 -13.53
N ILE A 202 13.46 -0.87 -14.26
CA ILE A 202 12.34 0.00 -13.88
C ILE A 202 11.06 -0.64 -14.40
N ALA A 203 10.05 -0.75 -13.53
CA ALA A 203 8.69 -1.05 -13.97
C ALA A 203 8.17 0.19 -14.69
N PHE A 204 7.89 0.05 -15.97
CA PHE A 204 7.40 1.15 -16.79
C PHE A 204 5.89 1.04 -16.96
N ASP A 205 5.21 2.17 -16.90
CA ASP A 205 3.87 2.29 -17.46
C ASP A 205 3.99 2.54 -18.97
N PRO A 206 3.64 1.57 -19.84
CA PRO A 206 3.75 1.75 -21.29
C PRO A 206 2.88 2.92 -21.80
N THR A 207 1.82 3.28 -21.06
CA THR A 207 0.87 4.34 -21.45
C THR A 207 1.47 5.74 -21.31
N LEU A 208 2.43 5.89 -20.38
CA LEU A 208 3.20 7.12 -20.15
C LEU A 208 4.44 7.23 -21.05
N GLY A 209 4.70 6.20 -21.86
CA GLY A 209 5.66 6.24 -22.96
C GLY A 209 7.12 6.04 -22.57
N ILE A 210 7.47 5.84 -21.29
CA ILE A 210 8.83 5.42 -20.92
C ILE A 210 9.02 3.97 -21.36
N GLY A 211 9.46 3.76 -22.59
CA GLY A 211 9.61 2.41 -23.17
C GLY A 211 10.96 1.77 -22.86
N SER A 212 11.90 2.52 -22.27
CA SER A 212 13.29 2.08 -22.14
C SER A 212 14.05 2.75 -20.99
N ALA A 213 15.14 2.12 -20.55
CA ALA A 213 16.06 2.70 -19.59
C ALA A 213 16.72 4.00 -20.10
N SER A 214 16.85 4.18 -21.42
CA SER A 214 17.38 5.44 -21.98
C SER A 214 16.40 6.59 -21.82
N ASP A 215 15.10 6.35 -21.99
CA ASP A 215 14.07 7.37 -21.77
C ASP A 215 14.03 7.83 -20.33
N PHE A 216 14.08 6.88 -19.40
CA PHE A 216 14.18 7.19 -17.99
C PHE A 216 15.42 8.04 -17.65
N ARG A 217 16.61 7.63 -18.12
CA ARG A 217 17.86 8.38 -17.89
C ARG A 217 17.83 9.78 -18.49
N LEU A 218 17.17 9.96 -19.63
CA LEU A 218 16.95 11.29 -20.20
C LEU A 218 16.12 12.17 -19.26
N GLN A 219 15.02 11.65 -18.70
CA GLN A 219 14.17 12.38 -17.77
C GLN A 219 14.89 12.71 -16.46
N GLU A 220 15.66 11.76 -15.93
CA GLU A 220 16.49 11.98 -14.74
C GLU A 220 17.49 13.13 -14.96
N ARG A 221 18.18 13.12 -16.10
CA ARG A 221 19.11 14.19 -16.47
C ARG A 221 18.39 15.52 -16.62
N LEU A 222 17.30 15.56 -17.38
CA LEU A 222 16.51 16.76 -17.62
C LEU A 222 15.97 17.37 -16.33
N PHE A 223 15.55 16.52 -15.39
CA PHE A 223 15.09 16.90 -14.06
C PHE A 223 16.19 17.59 -13.24
N CYS A 224 17.35 16.93 -13.04
CA CYS A 224 18.45 17.48 -12.25
C CYS A 224 19.06 18.73 -12.88
N ALA A 225 19.23 18.71 -14.20
CA ALA A 225 19.70 19.81 -15.03
C ALA A 225 18.89 21.08 -14.84
N SER A 226 17.58 20.95 -15.01
CA SER A 226 16.65 22.06 -14.92
C SER A 226 16.60 22.60 -13.49
N ALA A 227 16.64 21.71 -12.50
CA ALA A 227 16.66 22.13 -11.10
C ALA A 227 17.91 22.95 -10.74
N ARG A 228 19.09 22.52 -11.23
CA ARG A 228 20.34 23.26 -11.12
C ARG A 228 20.22 24.66 -11.73
N TYR A 229 19.74 24.74 -12.98
CA TYR A 229 19.60 26.02 -13.69
C TYR A 229 18.69 27.00 -12.94
N ILE A 230 17.54 26.52 -12.44
CA ILE A 230 16.57 27.33 -11.68
C ILE A 230 17.20 27.89 -10.41
N LEU A 231 17.95 27.08 -9.64
CA LEU A 231 18.62 27.52 -8.42
C LEU A 231 19.76 28.50 -8.71
N GLU A 232 20.60 28.20 -9.70
CA GLU A 232 21.71 29.09 -10.09
C GLU A 232 21.17 30.46 -10.52
N TYR A 233 20.12 30.48 -11.36
CA TYR A 233 19.42 31.71 -11.77
C TYR A 233 18.83 32.47 -10.57
N ALA A 234 18.25 31.78 -9.58
CA ALA A 234 17.74 32.41 -8.38
C ALA A 234 18.84 33.02 -7.49
N SER A 235 20.05 32.45 -7.52
CA SER A 235 21.16 32.82 -6.63
C SER A 235 22.10 33.89 -7.18
N MET A 236 22.30 33.91 -8.49
CA MET A 236 23.20 34.83 -9.17
C MET A 236 22.36 35.71 -10.08
N GLN A 237 22.60 37.02 -10.07
CA GLN A 237 22.11 37.91 -11.12
C GLN A 237 22.76 37.62 -12.51
N LEU A 238 23.33 36.43 -12.73
CA LEU A 238 24.03 36.01 -13.94
C LEU A 238 23.31 34.79 -14.54
N LYS A 239 23.13 34.82 -15.87
CA LYS A 239 22.52 33.72 -16.63
C LYS A 239 23.43 32.49 -16.55
N PRO A 240 22.96 31.35 -15.99
CA PRO A 240 23.77 30.15 -15.92
C PRO A 240 24.17 29.64 -17.30
N ASP A 241 25.38 29.13 -17.46
CA ASP A 241 25.86 28.59 -18.72
C ASP A 241 25.29 27.18 -18.95
N LEU A 242 24.40 27.04 -19.95
CA LEU A 242 23.82 25.76 -20.36
C LEU A 242 24.78 24.92 -21.21
N SER A 243 25.95 25.43 -21.60
CA SER A 243 26.93 24.70 -22.41
C SER A 243 27.42 23.43 -21.71
N GLU A 244 27.60 23.47 -20.38
CA GLU A 244 27.98 22.32 -19.56
C GLU A 244 26.89 21.23 -19.62
N LEU A 245 25.62 21.64 -19.61
CA LEU A 245 24.47 20.74 -19.74
C LEU A 245 24.38 20.11 -21.14
N ALA A 246 24.64 20.91 -22.17
CA ALA A 246 24.62 20.46 -23.54
C ALA A 246 25.76 19.49 -23.85
N ASP A 247 26.92 19.68 -23.23
CA ASP A 247 28.06 18.77 -23.34
C ASP A 247 27.86 17.46 -22.57
N GLU A 248 27.29 17.51 -21.36
CA GLU A 248 26.93 16.30 -20.60
C GLU A 248 25.86 15.47 -21.32
N GLN A 249 24.84 16.10 -21.93
CA GLN A 249 23.83 15.40 -22.73
C GLN A 249 24.44 14.79 -24.01
N ARG A 250 25.31 15.51 -24.73
CA ARG A 250 25.95 15.02 -25.96
C ARG A 250 26.91 13.86 -25.72
N ARG A 251 27.68 13.88 -24.63
CA ARG A 251 28.70 12.86 -24.35
C ARG A 251 28.14 11.60 -23.70
N GLY A 252 26.91 11.63 -23.19
CA GLY A 252 26.31 10.51 -22.44
C GLY A 252 27.02 10.21 -21.10
N LEU A 253 28.09 10.96 -20.80
CA LEU A 253 28.91 10.88 -19.59
C LEU A 253 28.27 11.78 -18.53
N TRP A 254 27.45 11.18 -17.66
CA TRP A 254 27.19 11.80 -16.37
C TRP A 254 28.32 11.37 -15.43
N GLU A 255 29.48 12.02 -15.52
CA GLU A 255 30.51 11.89 -14.51
C GLU A 255 30.09 12.67 -13.26
N GLY A 256 29.09 12.16 -12.55
CA GLY A 256 28.97 12.25 -11.09
C GLY A 256 29.38 13.56 -10.39
N ARG A 257 29.25 14.75 -11.00
CA ARG A 257 29.33 16.04 -10.31
C ARG A 257 28.02 16.23 -9.57
N ARG A 258 27.86 15.38 -8.57
CA ARG A 258 26.86 15.39 -7.52
C ARG A 258 27.18 16.57 -6.65
N ILE A 259 26.75 17.74 -7.10
CA ILE A 259 27.04 18.99 -6.43
C ILE A 259 26.41 18.93 -5.04
N ILE A 260 27.22 19.27 -4.04
CA ILE A 260 26.81 19.45 -2.65
C ILE A 260 26.09 20.81 -2.59
N TRP A 261 24.88 20.85 -3.17
CA TRP A 261 24.10 22.07 -3.42
C TRP A 261 23.76 22.88 -2.15
N PRO A 262 23.32 22.27 -1.04
CA PRO A 262 22.77 23.07 0.07
C PRO A 262 23.81 23.96 0.76
N ARG A 263 25.04 23.46 0.96
CA ARG A 263 26.08 24.20 1.70
C ARG A 263 26.59 25.42 0.95
N LEU A 264 26.88 25.26 -0.35
CA LEU A 264 27.44 26.34 -1.17
C LEU A 264 26.47 27.52 -1.31
N PHE A 265 25.17 27.25 -1.44
CA PHE A 265 24.15 28.31 -1.54
C PHE A 265 23.91 28.99 -0.20
N GLU A 266 23.82 28.21 0.89
CA GLU A 266 23.67 28.76 2.24
C GLU A 266 24.87 29.66 2.60
N GLU A 267 26.11 29.22 2.34
CA GLU A 267 27.33 30.02 2.57
C GLU A 267 27.36 31.30 1.73
N ARG A 268 26.97 31.24 0.45
CA ARG A 268 26.94 32.41 -0.44
C ARG A 268 25.85 33.42 -0.05
N LEU A 269 24.63 32.95 0.21
CA LEU A 269 23.47 33.81 0.45
C LEU A 269 23.42 34.34 1.89
N SER A 270 23.94 33.61 2.88
CA SER A 270 23.93 34.04 4.29
C SER A 270 24.79 35.28 4.56
N ASN A 271 25.70 35.64 3.65
CA ASN A 271 26.57 36.82 3.77
C ASN A 271 26.00 38.08 3.09
N THR A 272 24.77 38.03 2.57
CA THR A 272 24.14 39.15 1.85
C THR A 272 23.20 39.93 2.78
N SER A 273 23.33 41.25 2.85
CA SER A 273 22.55 42.11 3.78
C SER A 273 21.07 42.24 3.43
N THR A 274 20.71 42.17 2.15
CA THR A 274 19.32 42.19 1.65
C THR A 274 19.14 41.15 0.55
N LEU A 275 18.25 40.18 0.76
CA LEU A 275 17.96 39.12 -0.20
C LEU A 275 16.66 39.42 -0.95
N SER A 276 16.66 39.27 -2.28
CA SER A 276 15.43 39.25 -3.09
C SER A 276 14.55 38.03 -2.77
N ILE A 277 13.26 38.06 -3.12
CA ILE A 277 12.34 36.92 -2.91
C ILE A 277 12.90 35.60 -3.47
N PRO A 278 13.40 35.52 -4.73
CA PRO A 278 14.03 34.31 -5.25
C PRO A 278 15.22 33.82 -4.41
N GLN A 279 16.06 34.74 -3.93
CA GLN A 279 17.21 34.39 -3.09
C GLN A 279 16.79 33.90 -1.70
N GLN A 280 15.75 34.48 -1.11
CA GLN A 280 15.18 34.02 0.17
C GLN A 280 14.59 32.60 0.02
N LEU A 281 13.85 32.34 -1.06
CA LEU A 281 13.29 31.02 -1.35
C LEU A 281 14.41 29.99 -1.63
N ALA A 282 15.43 30.35 -2.41
CA ALA A 282 16.58 29.48 -2.65
C ALA A 282 17.35 29.14 -1.36
N LEU A 283 17.49 30.11 -0.44
CA LEU A 283 18.05 29.89 0.89
C LEU A 283 17.16 28.96 1.74
N GLY A 284 15.84 29.11 1.65
CA GLY A 284 14.87 28.21 2.29
C GLY A 284 15.00 26.76 1.82
N VAL A 285 15.14 26.53 0.51
CA VAL A 285 15.42 25.20 -0.07
C VAL A 285 16.70 24.60 0.54
N ALA A 286 17.79 25.37 0.57
CA ALA A 286 19.07 24.92 1.10
C ALA A 286 18.99 24.57 2.61
N ARG A 287 18.34 25.42 3.41
CA ARG A 287 18.14 25.20 4.85
C ARG A 287 17.28 23.97 5.13
N ALA A 288 16.14 23.84 4.46
CA ALA A 288 15.24 22.70 4.61
C ALA A 288 15.93 21.39 4.22
N ALA A 289 16.69 21.38 3.11
CA ALA A 289 17.52 20.26 2.74
C ALA A 289 18.49 19.91 3.87
N ARG A 290 19.31 20.85 4.37
CA ARG A 290 20.30 20.60 5.43
C ARG A 290 19.69 20.03 6.72
N MET A 291 18.45 20.40 7.02
CA MET A 291 17.69 19.91 8.18
C MET A 291 17.03 18.54 7.97
N ASP A 292 17.38 17.85 6.88
CA ASP A 292 16.79 16.57 6.48
C ASP A 292 15.26 16.63 6.25
N ASN A 293 14.70 17.80 5.88
CA ASN A 293 13.27 18.00 5.61
C ASN A 293 13.00 18.01 4.10
N ALA A 294 12.70 16.82 3.57
CA ALA A 294 12.43 16.54 2.16
C ALA A 294 11.24 17.31 1.62
N ALA A 295 10.15 17.20 2.37
CA ALA A 295 8.87 17.77 2.05
C ALA A 295 8.97 19.29 1.87
N LYS A 296 9.54 19.97 2.88
CA LYS A 296 9.67 21.42 2.89
C LYS A 296 10.62 21.90 1.80
N SER A 297 11.74 21.19 1.59
CA SER A 297 12.72 21.54 0.55
C SER A 297 12.10 21.50 -0.85
N LEU A 298 11.38 20.42 -1.20
CA LEU A 298 10.69 20.29 -2.48
C LEU A 298 9.56 21.30 -2.67
N GLN A 299 8.76 21.55 -1.63
CA GLN A 299 7.69 22.54 -1.69
C GLN A 299 8.24 23.95 -1.89
N THR A 300 9.28 24.33 -1.14
CA THR A 300 9.95 25.63 -1.31
C THR A 300 10.56 25.75 -2.70
N PHE A 301 11.12 24.66 -3.24
CA PHE A 301 11.65 24.63 -4.60
C PHE A 301 10.55 24.82 -5.65
N ALA A 302 9.40 24.15 -5.49
CA ALA A 302 8.26 24.31 -6.39
C ALA A 302 7.71 25.75 -6.36
N ILE A 303 7.66 26.37 -5.17
CA ILE A 303 7.30 27.79 -5.01
C ILE A 303 8.31 28.69 -5.72
N LEU A 304 9.62 28.46 -5.54
CA LEU A 304 10.66 29.21 -6.24
C LEU A 304 10.51 29.11 -7.76
N ALA A 305 10.34 27.90 -8.30
CA ALA A 305 10.23 27.68 -9.72
C ALA A 305 8.99 28.38 -10.32
N LEU A 306 7.83 28.27 -9.67
CA LEU A 306 6.60 28.93 -10.14
C LEU A 306 6.63 30.46 -9.91
N TYR A 307 7.29 30.94 -8.85
CA TYR A 307 7.49 32.36 -8.62
C TYR A 307 8.34 32.96 -9.75
N LEU A 308 9.47 32.33 -10.08
CA LEU A 308 10.32 32.74 -11.21
C LEU A 308 9.57 32.69 -12.53
N HIS A 309 8.73 31.68 -12.75
CA HIS A 309 7.90 31.61 -13.96
C HIS A 309 6.91 32.77 -14.08
N THR A 310 6.42 33.28 -12.95
CA THR A 310 5.37 34.32 -12.90
C THR A 310 5.97 35.73 -12.89
N ALA A 311 7.06 35.94 -12.16
CA ALA A 311 7.62 37.25 -11.88
C ALA A 311 8.72 37.68 -12.86
N ILE A 312 9.32 36.74 -13.61
CA ILE A 312 10.39 37.04 -14.58
C ILE A 312 9.81 37.24 -15.98
N ASP A 313 10.44 38.11 -16.75
CA ASP A 313 10.07 38.45 -18.13
C ASP A 313 10.10 37.22 -19.05
N GLN A 314 9.06 37.07 -19.88
CA GLN A 314 8.88 35.94 -20.80
C GLN A 314 10.00 35.84 -21.86
N GLY A 315 10.76 36.92 -22.09
CA GLY A 315 11.97 36.93 -22.91
C GLY A 315 13.10 36.06 -22.35
N GLU A 316 13.08 35.70 -21.07
CA GLU A 316 14.00 34.72 -20.45
C GLU A 316 13.58 33.27 -20.75
N TRP A 317 13.38 32.97 -22.04
CA TRP A 317 12.81 31.71 -22.54
C TRP A 317 13.53 30.45 -22.02
N ARG A 318 14.85 30.52 -21.76
CA ARG A 318 15.62 29.40 -21.20
C ARG A 318 15.14 29.03 -19.80
N LEU A 319 14.91 30.02 -18.94
CA LEU A 319 14.38 29.82 -17.59
C LEU A 319 12.99 29.19 -17.63
N HIS A 320 12.08 29.75 -18.43
CA HIS A 320 10.72 29.23 -18.54
C HIS A 320 10.71 27.79 -19.09
N ARG A 321 11.56 27.47 -20.08
CA ARG A 321 11.71 26.10 -20.60
C ARG A 321 12.32 25.14 -19.58
N SER A 322 13.31 25.57 -18.79
CA SER A 322 13.86 24.77 -17.70
C SER A 322 12.81 24.50 -16.63
N ILE A 323 11.98 25.49 -16.25
CA ILE A 323 10.88 25.28 -15.30
C ILE A 323 9.87 24.28 -15.84
N LEU A 324 9.46 24.42 -17.11
CA LEU A 324 8.56 23.45 -17.74
C LEU A 324 9.20 22.05 -17.82
N ALA A 325 10.47 21.95 -18.20
CA ALA A 325 11.20 20.70 -18.26
C ALA A 325 11.32 20.03 -16.90
N PHE A 326 11.55 20.81 -15.84
CA PHE A 326 11.55 20.35 -14.46
C PHE A 326 10.19 19.77 -14.06
N ILE A 327 9.10 20.52 -14.25
CA ILE A 327 7.73 20.09 -13.88
C ILE A 327 7.36 18.81 -14.64
N HIS A 328 7.66 18.74 -15.93
CA HIS A 328 7.36 17.57 -16.74
C HIS A 328 8.17 16.34 -16.32
N SER A 329 9.49 16.50 -16.21
CA SER A 329 10.36 15.40 -15.80
C SER A 329 10.03 14.92 -14.38
N PHE A 330 9.66 15.84 -13.47
CA PHE A 330 9.20 15.50 -12.13
C PHE A 330 8.01 14.55 -12.17
N HIS A 331 6.95 14.89 -12.92
CA HIS A 331 5.75 14.07 -12.97
C HIS A 331 5.98 12.74 -13.71
N ILE A 332 6.83 12.73 -14.74
CA ILE A 332 7.22 11.50 -15.45
C ILE A 332 7.99 10.58 -14.49
N LEU A 333 8.99 11.07 -13.77
CA LEU A 333 9.76 10.28 -12.81
C LEU A 333 8.89 9.82 -11.61
N ARG A 334 7.97 10.68 -11.14
CA ARG A 334 6.99 10.35 -10.09
C ARG A 334 6.06 9.22 -10.52
N SER A 335 5.71 9.13 -11.80
CA SER A 335 4.88 8.04 -12.30
C SER A 335 5.53 6.67 -12.20
N CYS A 336 6.86 6.58 -12.08
CA CYS A 336 7.55 5.33 -11.77
C CYS A 336 7.45 4.91 -10.29
N ILE A 337 6.96 5.80 -9.42
CA ILE A 337 6.85 5.61 -7.97
C ILE A 337 5.41 5.24 -7.59
N ILE A 338 4.43 5.93 -8.17
CA ILE A 338 3.01 5.74 -7.85
C ILE A 338 2.42 4.60 -8.68
N VAL A 339 1.69 3.70 -8.02
CA VAL A 339 1.04 2.57 -8.68
C VAL A 339 0.03 3.06 -9.70
N SER A 340 0.17 2.60 -10.94
CA SER A 340 -0.86 2.65 -11.97
C SER A 340 -1.31 1.23 -12.33
N GLY A 341 -2.60 1.06 -12.66
CA GLY A 341 -3.18 -0.25 -12.97
C GLY A 341 -3.78 -0.96 -11.75
N ALA A 342 -4.02 -2.26 -11.87
CA ALA A 342 -4.76 -3.01 -10.86
C ALA A 342 -4.30 -4.48 -10.72
N GLY A 343 -4.28 -5.00 -9.50
CA GLY A 343 -3.83 -6.34 -9.14
C GLY A 343 -2.52 -6.37 -8.34
N LEU A 344 -2.35 -7.40 -7.50
CA LEU A 344 -1.19 -7.55 -6.62
C LEU A 344 0.14 -7.63 -7.38
N ARG A 345 0.18 -8.27 -8.56
CA ARG A 345 1.39 -8.33 -9.39
C ARG A 345 1.90 -6.94 -9.76
N THR A 346 1.02 -6.10 -10.28
CA THR A 346 1.34 -4.70 -10.64
C THR A 346 1.80 -3.93 -9.41
N PHE A 347 1.09 -4.06 -8.28
CA PHE A 347 1.51 -3.47 -7.02
C PHE A 347 2.94 -3.89 -6.61
N VAL A 348 3.26 -5.18 -6.66
CA VAL A 348 4.59 -5.71 -6.28
C VAL A 348 5.70 -5.19 -7.20
N GLU A 349 5.41 -5.03 -8.49
CA GLU A 349 6.36 -4.45 -9.48
C GLU A 349 6.72 -3.00 -9.12
N TYR A 350 5.73 -2.15 -8.86
CA TYR A 350 5.93 -0.78 -8.38
C TYR A 350 6.60 -0.75 -7.00
N TYR A 351 6.17 -1.62 -6.07
CA TYR A 351 6.73 -1.67 -4.73
C TYR A 351 8.24 -1.97 -4.75
N ARG A 352 8.68 -2.84 -5.66
CA ARG A 352 10.09 -3.22 -5.84
C ARG A 352 10.89 -2.25 -6.71
N ASN A 353 10.25 -1.21 -7.27
CA ASN A 353 10.92 -0.27 -8.15
C ASN A 353 12.09 0.44 -7.41
N PRO A 354 13.33 0.33 -7.90
CA PRO A 354 14.50 0.92 -7.24
C PRO A 354 14.41 2.44 -7.09
N MET A 355 13.63 3.13 -7.93
CA MET A 355 13.40 4.56 -7.81
C MET A 355 12.83 4.98 -6.46
N ARG A 356 11.99 4.14 -5.82
CA ARG A 356 11.44 4.40 -4.47
C ARG A 356 12.51 4.53 -3.40
N TYR A 357 13.68 3.98 -3.65
CA TYR A 357 14.72 3.79 -2.66
C TYR A 357 15.92 4.74 -2.82
N ARG A 358 15.84 5.69 -3.75
CA ARG A 358 16.85 6.75 -3.87
C ARG A 358 16.73 7.74 -2.70
N GLY A 359 17.85 8.10 -2.08
CA GLY A 359 17.87 8.97 -0.90
C GLY A 359 17.35 8.27 0.36
N ARG A 360 17.51 6.95 0.47
CA ARG A 360 16.97 6.13 1.57
C ARG A 360 17.36 6.61 2.96
N SER A 361 18.60 7.09 3.12
CA SER A 361 19.13 7.59 4.39
C SER A 361 18.38 8.83 4.90
N PHE A 362 17.84 9.62 3.97
CA PHE A 362 17.08 10.84 4.21
C PHE A 362 15.58 10.55 4.41
N ILE A 363 14.99 9.69 3.55
CA ILE A 363 13.61 9.20 3.72
C ILE A 363 13.41 8.62 5.12
N ALA A 364 14.38 7.83 5.61
CA ALA A 364 14.31 7.20 6.92
C ALA A 364 14.25 8.18 8.11
N LYS A 365 14.70 9.43 7.94
CA LYS A 365 14.64 10.46 8.99
C LYS A 365 13.32 11.23 8.97
N ASP A 366 12.79 11.53 7.78
CA ASP A 366 11.60 12.36 7.61
C ASP A 366 10.27 11.56 7.61
N GLN A 367 10.33 10.25 7.33
CA GLN A 367 9.15 9.36 7.30
C GLN A 367 8.31 9.43 8.60
N TRP A 368 8.95 9.57 9.76
CA TRP A 368 8.25 9.66 11.04
C TRP A 368 7.56 11.01 11.23
N ARG A 369 8.14 12.09 10.70
CA ARG A 369 7.49 13.42 10.68
C ARG A 369 6.24 13.41 9.81
N ALA A 370 6.29 12.77 8.64
CA ALA A 370 5.13 12.63 7.76
C ALA A 370 3.98 11.83 8.39
N LEU A 371 4.28 10.95 9.33
CA LEU A 371 3.35 10.01 9.95
C LEU A 371 2.79 10.47 11.29
N LEU A 372 3.64 11.00 12.17
CA LEU A 372 3.32 11.37 13.55
C LEU A 372 3.25 12.89 13.73
N GLY A 373 3.38 13.66 12.65
CA GLY A 373 3.53 15.12 12.65
C GLY A 373 2.33 15.89 13.19
N ASN A 374 1.13 15.30 13.22
CA ASN A 374 -0.05 15.93 13.83
C ASN A 374 -0.07 15.84 15.36
N GLY A 375 0.84 15.06 15.95
CA GLY A 375 1.05 15.04 17.39
C GLY A 375 0.22 14.06 18.21
N MET A 376 -0.80 13.39 17.66
CA MET A 376 -1.67 12.50 18.45
C MET A 376 -2.01 11.17 17.79
N ASP A 377 -1.74 10.99 16.49
CA ASP A 377 -1.99 9.72 15.82
C ASP A 377 -1.04 8.61 16.27
N MET A 378 -1.52 7.37 16.15
CA MET A 378 -0.86 6.14 16.56
C MET A 378 -0.57 5.25 15.36
N ILE A 379 0.52 4.47 15.41
CA ILE A 379 0.99 3.72 14.24
C ILE A 379 1.51 2.34 14.60
N ASP A 380 1.03 1.30 13.93
CA ASP A 380 1.65 -0.02 13.92
C ASP A 380 2.43 -0.22 12.61
N ALA A 381 3.74 0.01 12.67
CA ALA A 381 4.60 0.04 11.48
C ALA A 381 5.12 -1.36 11.14
N LYS A 382 4.72 -1.90 9.99
CA LYS A 382 5.21 -3.16 9.42
C LYS A 382 6.63 -2.99 8.87
N ILE A 383 7.58 -3.74 9.43
CA ILE A 383 9.01 -3.70 9.07
C ILE A 383 9.55 -5.06 8.65
N ALA A 384 10.51 -5.06 7.72
CA ALA A 384 11.22 -6.28 7.32
C ALA A 384 11.82 -7.00 8.54
N PRO A 385 11.94 -8.35 8.53
CA PRO A 385 12.41 -9.12 9.67
C PRO A 385 13.76 -8.57 10.15
N PRO A 386 13.83 -8.05 11.38
CA PRO A 386 14.97 -7.27 11.79
C PRO A 386 16.06 -8.18 12.34
N HIS A 387 17.30 -7.86 11.97
CA HIS A 387 18.45 -8.22 12.77
C HIS A 387 18.46 -7.32 14.02
N PRO A 388 18.92 -7.76 15.22
CA PRO A 388 18.97 -6.92 16.43
C PRO A 388 19.62 -5.54 16.24
N LYS A 389 20.59 -5.42 15.32
CA LYS A 389 21.21 -4.14 14.91
C LYS A 389 20.20 -3.16 14.27
N LYS A 390 19.27 -3.65 13.45
CA LYS A 390 18.23 -2.83 12.80
C LYS A 390 17.19 -2.34 13.81
N ILE A 391 16.83 -3.18 14.80
CA ILE A 391 15.93 -2.78 15.91
C ILE A 391 16.52 -1.58 16.66
N ARG A 392 17.81 -1.64 17.00
CA ARG A 392 18.53 -0.52 17.63
C ARG A 392 18.55 0.73 16.75
N GLN A 393 18.90 0.59 15.46
CA GLN A 393 18.93 1.72 14.53
C GLN A 393 17.56 2.42 14.42
N LEU A 394 16.47 1.66 14.32
CA LEU A 394 15.11 2.20 14.28
C LEU A 394 14.78 2.94 15.57
N SER A 395 15.15 2.39 16.73
CA SER A 395 14.97 3.05 18.02
C SER A 395 15.69 4.39 18.11
N THR A 396 16.93 4.46 17.62
CA THR A 396 17.67 5.72 17.57
C THR A 396 16.98 6.76 16.68
N GLN A 397 16.46 6.35 15.51
CA GLN A 397 15.72 7.24 14.60
C GLN A 397 14.44 7.77 15.25
N LEU A 398 13.68 6.90 15.91
CA LEU A 398 12.45 7.25 16.62
C LEU A 398 12.71 8.19 17.79
N SER A 399 13.77 7.94 18.56
CA SER A 399 14.18 8.80 19.68
C SER A 399 14.63 10.18 19.19
N ALA A 400 15.33 10.26 18.05
CA ALA A 400 15.69 11.53 17.43
C ALA A 400 14.44 12.31 16.96
N HIS A 401 13.46 11.63 16.37
CA HIS A 401 12.19 12.26 15.98
C HIS A 401 11.40 12.78 17.19
N ALA A 402 11.32 12.00 18.28
CA ALA A 402 10.65 12.44 19.51
C ALA A 402 11.30 13.70 20.10
N LYS A 403 12.64 13.78 20.11
CA LYS A 403 13.39 14.98 20.55
C LYS A 403 13.14 16.19 19.66
N ALA A 404 13.11 16.01 18.33
CA ALA A 404 12.81 17.09 17.39
C ALA A 404 11.39 17.64 17.60
N THR A 405 10.41 16.74 17.75
CA THR A 405 9.00 17.08 17.99
C THR A 405 8.82 17.85 19.30
N ALA A 406 9.48 17.42 20.38
CA ALA A 406 9.43 18.12 21.67
C ALA A 406 10.04 19.55 21.62
N LYS A 407 11.09 19.73 20.81
CA LYS A 407 11.70 21.05 20.60
C LYS A 407 10.79 21.98 19.80
N GLU A 408 10.14 21.46 18.76
CA GLU A 408 9.12 22.19 17.98
C GLU A 408 7.91 22.56 18.85
N ALA A 409 7.52 21.67 19.79
CA ALA A 409 6.45 21.91 20.77
C ALA A 409 6.68 23.15 21.64
N SER A 410 7.95 23.37 22.01
CA SER A 410 8.36 24.45 22.92
C SER A 410 8.49 25.82 22.25
N GLY A 411 8.55 25.88 20.91
CA GLY A 411 8.85 27.12 20.16
C GLY A 411 7.65 27.79 19.51
N VAL A 412 6.56 27.06 19.26
CA VAL A 412 5.36 27.57 18.60
C VAL A 412 4.16 26.87 19.23
N GLY A 413 3.12 27.62 19.60
CA GLY A 413 1.88 27.06 20.16
C GLY A 413 1.32 25.94 19.28
N THR A 414 1.67 24.71 19.61
CA THR A 414 1.41 23.50 18.85
C THR A 414 0.59 22.57 19.70
N PHE A 415 -0.31 21.85 19.04
CA PHE A 415 -1.24 20.90 19.61
C PHE A 415 -0.60 19.60 20.15
N LEU A 416 0.71 19.62 20.40
CA LEU A 416 1.38 18.49 21.02
C LEU A 416 0.98 18.49 22.49
N ASN A 417 0.28 17.43 22.95
CA ASN A 417 0.07 17.25 24.37
C ASN A 417 1.46 17.10 25.03
N PRO A 418 1.94 18.10 25.79
CA PRO A 418 3.31 18.12 26.30
C PRO A 418 3.56 17.06 27.38
N THR A 419 2.57 16.20 27.66
CA THR A 419 2.62 15.17 28.69
C THR A 419 2.99 13.78 28.18
N GLN A 420 2.96 13.52 26.86
CA GLN A 420 3.24 12.18 26.31
C GLN A 420 4.49 12.14 25.43
N HIS A 421 5.42 11.24 25.75
CA HIS A 421 6.59 10.98 24.93
C HIS A 421 6.20 10.23 23.64
N GLY A 422 6.84 10.56 22.50
CA GLY A 422 6.53 9.96 21.20
C GLY A 422 6.61 8.43 21.14
N TRP A 423 7.33 7.81 22.07
CA TRP A 423 7.38 6.35 22.29
C TRP A 423 6.03 5.71 22.59
N GLN A 424 5.04 6.49 23.04
CA GLN A 424 3.70 5.99 23.37
C GLN A 424 2.79 5.84 22.13
N ARG A 425 3.25 6.28 20.96
CA ARG A 425 2.41 6.44 19.75
C ARG A 425 2.78 5.51 18.59
N TYR A 426 3.68 4.55 18.80
CA TYR A 426 3.95 3.57 17.75
C TYR A 426 4.26 2.17 18.28
N HIS A 427 3.99 1.18 17.45
CA HIS A 427 4.38 -0.22 17.56
C HIS A 427 5.17 -0.64 16.32
N LEU A 428 5.85 -1.77 16.44
CA LEU A 428 6.52 -2.43 15.33
C LEU A 428 5.86 -3.79 15.08
N SER A 429 5.47 -4.02 13.83
CA SER A 429 5.01 -5.31 13.34
C SER A 429 6.11 -5.94 12.48
N LEU A 430 6.56 -7.16 12.81
CA LEU A 430 7.67 -7.79 12.08
C LEU A 430 7.15 -8.70 10.97
N HIS A 431 7.50 -8.37 9.73
CA HIS A 431 7.36 -9.28 8.59
C HIS A 431 8.13 -10.58 8.87
N PHE A 432 7.47 -11.72 8.72
CA PHE A 432 8.09 -13.02 8.98
C PHE A 432 8.91 -13.52 7.78
N ILE A 433 8.24 -13.86 6.67
CA ILE A 433 8.89 -14.28 5.40
C ILE A 433 8.17 -13.62 4.23
N ARG A 434 8.91 -12.85 3.42
CA ARG A 434 8.37 -12.06 2.29
C ARG A 434 8.79 -12.55 0.90
N SER A 435 9.78 -13.44 0.80
CA SER A 435 10.38 -13.80 -0.49
C SER A 435 9.68 -14.99 -1.14
N ALA A 436 9.31 -14.84 -2.41
CA ALA A 436 8.89 -15.92 -3.28
C ALA A 436 10.01 -16.98 -3.46
N ILE A 437 9.57 -18.20 -3.76
CA ILE A 437 10.38 -19.42 -3.91
C ILE A 437 11.43 -19.25 -5.02
N SER A 438 12.66 -19.70 -4.76
CA SER A 438 13.65 -19.92 -5.83
C SER A 438 13.36 -21.28 -6.47
N PRO A 439 13.11 -21.38 -7.80
CA PRO A 439 12.80 -22.63 -8.48
C PRO A 439 13.97 -23.63 -8.55
N LYS A 440 15.09 -23.37 -7.84
CA LYS A 440 16.18 -24.34 -7.77
C LYS A 440 15.74 -25.56 -6.96
N SER A 441 15.28 -26.60 -7.63
CA SER A 441 15.08 -27.95 -7.08
C SER A 441 16.35 -28.40 -6.34
N SER A 442 16.24 -28.71 -5.06
CA SER A 442 17.27 -29.45 -4.35
C SER A 442 17.16 -30.88 -4.83
N THR A 443 18.20 -31.35 -5.51
CA THR A 443 18.40 -32.73 -5.97
C THR A 443 18.68 -33.71 -4.82
N THR A 444 18.22 -33.42 -3.60
CA THR A 444 18.52 -34.23 -2.41
C THR A 444 17.27 -35.06 -2.01
N PRO A 445 17.33 -36.41 -2.07
CA PRO A 445 16.16 -37.28 -1.91
C PRO A 445 15.43 -37.19 -0.55
N HIS A 446 16.09 -36.71 0.49
CA HIS A 446 15.55 -36.57 1.85
C HIS A 446 14.80 -35.24 2.08
N LEU A 447 14.58 -34.44 1.03
CA LEU A 447 13.83 -33.17 1.03
C LEU A 447 12.47 -33.28 0.29
N ALA A 448 11.95 -34.49 0.09
CA ALA A 448 10.77 -34.76 -0.75
C ALA A 448 9.40 -34.33 -0.17
N ILE A 449 9.38 -33.62 0.95
CA ILE A 449 8.14 -33.09 1.57
C ILE A 449 7.76 -31.77 0.91
N ARG A 450 6.47 -31.62 0.57
CA ARG A 450 5.87 -30.39 0.05
C ARG A 450 6.21 -29.18 0.93
N PHE A 451 6.84 -28.18 0.31
CA PHE A 451 7.36 -26.96 0.97
C PHE A 451 8.41 -27.20 2.07
N GLY A 452 9.15 -28.32 2.03
CA GLY A 452 10.10 -28.68 3.09
C GLY A 452 11.13 -27.58 3.40
N ARG A 453 11.71 -26.95 2.36
CA ARG A 453 12.70 -25.87 2.53
C ARG A 453 12.08 -24.59 3.12
N GLU A 454 10.87 -24.26 2.70
CA GLU A 454 10.14 -23.08 3.19
C GLU A 454 9.74 -23.27 4.66
N ARG A 455 9.34 -24.49 5.04
CA ARG A 455 9.03 -24.87 6.43
C ARG A 455 10.28 -24.83 7.32
N ASP A 456 11.40 -25.34 6.85
CA ASP A 456 12.69 -25.23 7.57
C ASP A 456 13.09 -23.76 7.76
N ARG A 457 12.92 -22.94 6.71
CA ARG A 457 13.17 -21.50 6.80
C ARG A 457 12.22 -20.79 7.79
N ALA A 458 10.94 -21.16 7.80
CA ALA A 458 9.96 -20.65 8.76
C ALA A 458 10.39 -20.96 10.20
N ARG A 459 10.81 -22.20 10.47
CA ARG A 459 11.36 -22.60 11.78
C ARG A 459 12.58 -21.75 12.15
N ASP A 460 13.54 -21.62 11.25
CA ASP A 460 14.78 -20.87 11.51
C ASP A 460 14.52 -19.38 11.81
N VAL A 461 13.59 -18.77 11.08
CA VAL A 461 13.18 -17.38 11.31
C VAL A 461 12.49 -17.24 12.67
N ALA A 462 11.55 -18.13 13.00
CA ALA A 462 10.90 -18.13 14.32
C ALA A 462 11.92 -18.27 15.46
N GLN A 463 12.90 -19.16 15.33
CA GLN A 463 13.95 -19.34 16.33
C GLN A 463 14.80 -18.08 16.50
N LYS A 464 15.23 -17.45 15.39
CA LYS A 464 16.01 -16.20 15.42
C LYS A 464 15.23 -15.05 16.07
N LEU A 465 13.95 -14.89 15.71
CA LEU A 465 13.09 -13.87 16.29
C LEU A 465 12.88 -14.09 17.79
N ARG A 466 12.62 -15.34 18.20
CA ARG A 466 12.45 -15.69 19.61
C ARG A 466 13.71 -15.37 20.43
N THR A 467 14.89 -15.72 19.92
CA THR A 467 16.17 -15.39 20.56
C THR A 467 16.39 -13.87 20.62
N ALA A 468 16.06 -13.14 19.55
CA ALA A 468 16.16 -11.68 19.55
C ALA A 468 15.23 -11.04 20.59
N LEU A 469 13.99 -11.53 20.70
CA LEU A 469 12.99 -11.04 21.65
C LEU A 469 13.27 -11.43 23.10
N ALA A 470 14.04 -12.49 23.36
CA ALA A 470 14.49 -12.84 24.71
C ALA A 470 15.60 -11.90 25.24
N ASN A 471 16.30 -11.19 24.35
CA ASN A 471 17.35 -10.25 24.73
C ASN A 471 16.80 -8.85 24.95
N VAL A 472 16.82 -8.39 26.21
CA VAL A 472 16.28 -7.07 26.58
C VAL A 472 17.20 -5.96 26.10
N ILE A 473 16.62 -4.95 25.44
CA ILE A 473 17.35 -3.75 24.99
C ILE A 473 16.62 -2.55 25.58
N TRP A 474 17.32 -1.80 26.43
CA TRP A 474 16.81 -0.59 27.06
C TRP A 474 17.37 0.65 26.37
N GLU A 475 16.51 1.65 26.18
CA GLU A 475 16.87 3.00 25.75
C GLU A 475 16.42 4.00 26.80
N THR A 476 17.15 5.11 26.91
CA THR A 476 16.83 6.20 27.84
C THR A 476 16.61 7.49 27.06
N ALA A 477 15.57 8.23 27.39
CA ALA A 477 15.27 9.53 26.82
C ALA A 477 14.77 10.49 27.92
N ASP A 478 14.76 11.78 27.63
CA ASP A 478 14.21 12.78 28.53
C ASP A 478 12.69 12.82 28.38
N HIS A 479 11.95 12.74 29.48
CA HIS A 479 10.50 12.91 29.45
C HIS A 479 10.15 14.37 29.19
N PRO A 480 9.12 14.68 28.37
CA PRO A 480 8.72 16.06 28.10
C PRO A 480 8.33 16.86 29.35
N THR A 481 7.87 16.19 30.41
CA THR A 481 7.54 16.81 31.71
C THR A 481 8.67 16.75 32.75
N GLY A 482 9.88 16.34 32.35
CA GLY A 482 11.07 16.24 33.20
C GLY A 482 11.39 14.82 33.70
N GLY A 483 12.68 14.56 33.96
CA GLY A 483 13.21 13.27 34.39
C GLY A 483 13.52 12.32 33.23
N PRO A 484 14.47 11.36 33.39
CA PRO A 484 14.72 10.37 32.37
C PRO A 484 13.65 9.26 32.41
N ILE A 485 13.27 8.77 31.23
CA ILE A 485 12.42 7.58 31.05
C ILE A 485 13.22 6.48 30.36
N ARG A 486 12.90 5.22 30.70
CA ARG A 486 13.51 4.02 30.12
C ARG A 486 12.48 3.16 29.44
N GLN A 487 12.80 2.70 28.24
CA GLN A 487 11.91 1.87 27.43
C GLN A 487 12.60 0.61 26.93
N ASN A 488 11.94 -0.53 27.09
CA ASN A 488 12.40 -1.79 26.50
C ASN A 488 11.97 -1.84 25.03
N ILE A 489 12.92 -1.71 24.10
CA ILE A 489 12.65 -1.68 22.66
C ILE A 489 11.95 -2.95 22.18
N THR A 490 12.30 -4.11 22.76
CA THR A 490 11.69 -5.40 22.35
C THR A 490 10.20 -5.50 22.71
N SER A 491 9.73 -4.63 23.61
CA SER A 491 8.31 -4.53 23.96
C SER A 491 7.51 -3.66 22.99
N TRP A 492 8.13 -2.90 22.08
CA TRP A 492 7.42 -2.24 20.96
C TRP A 492 7.04 -3.21 19.84
N ILE A 493 7.71 -4.36 19.76
CA ILE A 493 7.34 -5.41 18.80
C ILE A 493 6.06 -6.06 19.30
N ARG A 494 4.91 -5.70 18.73
CA ARG A 494 3.58 -6.11 19.19
C ARG A 494 2.90 -7.09 18.26
N SER A 495 3.28 -7.16 17.00
CA SER A 495 2.72 -8.16 16.08
C SER A 495 3.75 -8.79 15.16
N PHE A 496 3.38 -9.95 14.63
CA PHE A 496 4.05 -10.60 13.51
C PHE A 496 3.16 -10.57 12.30
N ASP A 497 3.77 -10.28 11.16
CA ASP A 497 3.09 -10.10 9.88
C ASP A 497 3.48 -11.18 8.87
N ILE A 498 2.49 -11.70 8.15
CA ILE A 498 2.69 -12.49 6.93
C ILE A 498 2.01 -11.75 5.79
N ALA A 499 2.82 -11.25 4.87
CA ALA A 499 2.40 -10.62 3.63
C ALA A 499 3.19 -11.25 2.47
N GLY A 500 2.48 -11.83 1.50
CA GLY A 500 3.08 -12.58 0.40
C GLY A 500 2.04 -13.09 -0.61
N ASP A 501 2.51 -13.78 -1.65
CA ASP A 501 1.63 -14.38 -2.66
C ASP A 501 0.93 -15.62 -2.08
N GLU A 502 -0.33 -15.43 -1.64
CA GLU A 502 -1.20 -16.47 -1.08
C GLU A 502 -1.43 -17.64 -2.05
N THR A 503 -1.34 -17.39 -3.36
CA THR A 503 -1.50 -18.43 -4.39
C THR A 503 -0.26 -19.32 -4.53
N CYS A 504 0.91 -18.81 -4.13
CA CYS A 504 2.18 -19.54 -4.19
C CYS A 504 2.55 -20.25 -2.88
N MET A 505 2.28 -19.64 -1.72
CA MET A 505 2.66 -20.20 -0.41
C MET A 505 1.47 -20.24 0.55
N PRO A 506 0.92 -21.43 0.84
CA PRO A 506 -0.19 -21.56 1.76
C PRO A 506 0.24 -21.36 3.23
N VAL A 507 -0.69 -20.93 4.07
CA VAL A 507 -0.42 -20.55 5.47
C VAL A 507 0.06 -21.72 6.33
N GLU A 508 -0.28 -22.95 5.95
CA GLU A 508 0.21 -24.21 6.57
C GLU A 508 1.74 -24.28 6.66
N VAL A 509 2.47 -23.59 5.79
CA VAL A 509 3.94 -23.53 5.79
C VAL A 509 4.44 -22.80 7.03
N PHE A 510 3.72 -21.77 7.46
CA PHE A 510 4.11 -20.88 8.56
C PHE A 510 3.45 -21.23 9.88
N ALA A 511 2.23 -21.80 9.83
CA ALA A 511 1.37 -22.00 11.00
C ALA A 511 2.06 -22.68 12.21
N PRO A 512 2.81 -23.80 12.06
CA PRO A 512 3.51 -24.42 13.20
C PRO A 512 4.55 -23.49 13.84
N ALA A 513 5.34 -22.80 13.03
CA ALA A 513 6.37 -21.89 13.50
C ALA A 513 5.76 -20.64 14.17
N PHE A 514 4.63 -20.15 13.66
CA PHE A 514 3.88 -19.03 14.24
C PHE A 514 3.33 -19.38 15.62
N ARG A 515 2.58 -20.48 15.74
CA ARG A 515 2.06 -20.93 17.05
C ARG A 515 3.19 -21.08 18.06
N TRP A 516 4.30 -21.70 17.65
CA TRP A 516 5.47 -21.82 18.53
C TRP A 516 6.11 -20.47 18.90
N LEU A 517 6.21 -19.53 17.96
CA LEU A 517 6.76 -18.19 18.20
C LEU A 517 5.91 -17.38 19.18
N ARG A 518 4.58 -17.42 19.05
CA ARG A 518 3.64 -16.63 19.87
C ARG A 518 3.32 -17.30 21.21
N ASP A 519 2.95 -18.57 21.19
CA ASP A 519 2.29 -19.21 22.33
C ASP A 519 3.27 -19.83 23.32
N LYS A 520 4.45 -20.27 22.87
CA LYS A 520 5.50 -20.71 23.80
C LYS A 520 6.02 -19.47 24.57
N PRO A 521 6.07 -19.48 25.92
CA PRO A 521 6.48 -18.31 26.72
C PRO A 521 7.92 -17.84 26.44
N ILE A 522 8.09 -16.57 26.05
CA ILE A 522 9.42 -15.94 25.90
C ILE A 522 9.84 -15.37 27.25
N VAL A 523 10.97 -15.82 27.76
CA VAL A 523 11.49 -15.45 29.08
C VAL A 523 12.64 -14.43 28.92
N GLN A 524 12.58 -13.35 29.68
CA GLN A 524 13.59 -12.28 29.74
C GLN A 524 14.18 -12.19 31.16
N THR A 525 15.48 -11.96 31.27
CA THR A 525 16.16 -11.70 32.55
C THR A 525 16.52 -10.22 32.63
N ILE A 526 15.99 -9.52 33.64
CA ILE A 526 16.19 -8.07 33.85
C ILE A 526 16.61 -7.86 35.30
N GLY A 527 17.81 -7.34 35.54
CA GLY A 527 18.29 -7.03 36.89
C GLY A 527 18.31 -8.24 37.83
N GLY A 528 18.58 -9.44 37.31
CA GLY A 528 18.55 -10.70 38.08
C GLY A 528 17.17 -11.32 38.27
N GLN A 529 16.08 -10.66 37.86
CA GLN A 529 14.72 -11.20 37.90
C GLN A 529 14.30 -11.74 36.54
N THR A 530 13.57 -12.85 36.56
CA THR A 530 13.01 -13.49 35.36
C THR A 530 11.57 -13.03 35.14
N ARG A 531 11.26 -12.58 33.93
CA ARG A 531 9.92 -12.15 33.51
C ARG A 531 9.49 -12.88 32.24
N VAL A 532 8.23 -13.30 32.19
CA VAL A 532 7.60 -13.77 30.95
C VAL A 532 7.12 -12.56 30.14
N CYS A 533 7.52 -12.49 28.87
CA CYS A 533 7.05 -11.46 27.97
C CYS A 533 5.55 -11.61 27.70
N ALA A 534 4.87 -10.48 27.50
CA ALA A 534 3.53 -10.50 26.92
C ALA A 534 3.53 -11.21 25.55
N LYS A 535 2.40 -11.88 25.26
CA LYS A 535 2.14 -12.43 23.93
C LYS A 535 2.09 -11.30 22.91
N ARG A 536 2.50 -11.61 21.68
CA ARG A 536 2.35 -10.72 20.52
C ARG A 536 1.13 -11.16 19.72
N PHE A 537 0.58 -10.24 18.95
CA PHE A 537 -0.55 -10.47 18.06
C PHE A 537 -0.07 -10.94 16.68
N PHE A 538 -0.98 -11.48 15.90
CA PHE A 538 -0.77 -11.75 14.48
C PHE A 538 -1.56 -10.74 13.63
N SER A 539 -0.95 -10.33 12.52
CA SER A 539 -1.59 -9.59 11.43
C SER A 539 -1.24 -10.35 10.16
N ILE A 540 -2.15 -11.18 9.64
CA ILE A 540 -1.84 -12.07 8.51
C ILE A 540 -2.71 -11.66 7.33
N HIS A 541 -2.09 -11.36 6.19
CA HIS A 541 -2.80 -11.19 4.93
C HIS A 541 -3.45 -12.52 4.57
N ALA A 542 -4.77 -12.52 4.41
CA ALA A 542 -5.51 -13.70 4.01
C ALA A 542 -6.79 -13.32 3.26
N GLY A 543 -7.06 -14.00 2.15
CA GLY A 543 -8.17 -13.69 1.27
C GLY A 543 -7.98 -12.35 0.55
N GLU A 544 -6.75 -11.86 0.41
CA GLU A 544 -6.41 -10.63 -0.33
C GLU A 544 -6.30 -10.92 -1.84
N ASP A 545 -5.53 -11.95 -2.20
CA ASP A 545 -5.29 -12.37 -3.59
C ASP A 545 -5.64 -13.84 -3.79
N PHE A 546 -6.48 -14.11 -4.80
CA PHE A 546 -6.98 -15.45 -5.07
C PHE A 546 -7.49 -15.59 -6.50
N SER A 547 -7.21 -16.74 -7.13
CA SER A 547 -7.75 -17.08 -8.45
C SER A 547 -9.24 -17.43 -8.40
N HIS A 548 -9.73 -17.97 -7.28
CA HIS A 548 -11.12 -18.37 -7.08
C HIS A 548 -11.58 -17.96 -5.68
N LEU A 549 -12.79 -17.40 -5.55
CA LEU A 549 -13.29 -16.84 -4.29
C LEU A 549 -13.28 -17.86 -3.13
N VAL A 550 -13.64 -19.12 -3.42
CA VAL A 550 -13.57 -20.22 -2.45
C VAL A 550 -12.14 -20.50 -1.98
N SER A 551 -11.13 -20.35 -2.85
CA SER A 551 -9.73 -20.47 -2.42
C SER A 551 -9.39 -19.40 -1.38
N GLY A 552 -9.80 -18.15 -1.63
CA GLY A 552 -9.59 -17.05 -0.69
C GLY A 552 -10.28 -17.27 0.66
N LEU A 553 -11.55 -17.71 0.65
CA LEU A 553 -12.30 -18.04 1.87
C LEU A 553 -11.68 -19.19 2.66
N ARG A 554 -11.30 -20.27 1.95
CA ARG A 554 -10.62 -21.41 2.56
C ARG A 554 -9.29 -20.98 3.17
N HIS A 555 -8.51 -20.14 2.49
CA HIS A 555 -7.25 -19.63 3.02
C HIS A 555 -7.43 -18.75 4.27
N MET A 556 -8.50 -17.96 4.32
CA MET A 556 -8.87 -17.22 5.53
C MET A 556 -9.18 -18.15 6.70
N GLU A 557 -9.97 -19.20 6.48
CA GLU A 557 -10.23 -20.20 7.53
C GLU A 557 -8.96 -20.94 7.95
N GLU A 558 -8.13 -21.38 7.00
CA GLU A 558 -6.83 -22.00 7.28
C GLU A 558 -5.98 -21.06 8.14
N THR A 559 -5.99 -19.77 7.84
CA THR A 559 -5.26 -18.78 8.64
C THR A 559 -5.79 -18.73 10.06
N VAL A 560 -7.11 -18.57 10.23
CA VAL A 560 -7.74 -18.49 11.55
C VAL A 560 -7.49 -19.76 12.37
N GLU A 561 -7.72 -20.93 11.78
CA GLU A 561 -7.69 -22.21 12.47
C GLU A 561 -6.27 -22.77 12.62
N PHE A 562 -5.42 -22.64 11.60
CA PHE A 562 -4.08 -23.21 11.64
C PHE A 562 -3.14 -22.30 12.43
N CYS A 563 -3.18 -20.98 12.27
CA CYS A 563 -2.35 -20.10 13.11
C CYS A 563 -2.95 -19.89 14.50
N GLY A 564 -4.22 -20.25 14.71
CA GLY A 564 -4.92 -20.08 15.97
C GLY A 564 -5.15 -18.60 16.30
N LEU A 565 -5.70 -17.85 15.34
CA LEU A 565 -6.05 -16.44 15.56
C LEU A 565 -7.19 -16.36 16.58
N GLY A 566 -7.13 -15.33 17.43
CA GLY A 566 -8.14 -15.04 18.42
C GLY A 566 -8.33 -13.54 18.61
N THR A 567 -8.69 -13.17 19.83
CA THR A 567 -9.03 -11.79 20.17
C THR A 567 -7.87 -10.84 19.90
N ASP A 568 -8.17 -9.72 19.23
CA ASP A 568 -7.23 -8.67 18.81
C ASP A 568 -6.17 -9.11 17.76
N ASP A 569 -6.15 -10.38 17.33
CA ASP A 569 -5.43 -10.77 16.11
C ASP A 569 -6.17 -10.24 14.88
N ARG A 570 -5.44 -10.08 13.77
CA ARG A 570 -5.89 -9.31 12.63
C ARG A 570 -5.74 -10.08 11.32
N ILE A 571 -6.73 -9.95 10.46
CA ILE A 571 -6.66 -10.40 9.07
C ILE A 571 -6.45 -9.18 8.18
N GLY A 572 -5.33 -9.16 7.46
CA GLY A 572 -4.99 -8.16 6.46
C GLY A 572 -5.91 -8.28 5.25
N HIS A 573 -6.53 -7.17 4.84
CA HIS A 573 -7.39 -7.02 3.67
C HIS A 573 -8.71 -7.83 3.70
N GLY A 574 -8.67 -9.16 3.85
CA GLY A 574 -9.86 -10.01 4.02
C GLY A 574 -10.88 -9.96 2.87
N LEU A 575 -10.48 -9.54 1.67
CA LEU A 575 -11.36 -9.19 0.54
C LEU A 575 -12.33 -10.33 0.18
N ALA A 576 -11.85 -11.57 0.15
CA ALA A 576 -12.64 -12.75 -0.16
C ALA A 576 -13.88 -12.88 0.74
N LEU A 577 -13.80 -12.43 2.00
CA LEU A 577 -14.90 -12.53 2.96
C LEU A 577 -16.08 -11.63 2.60
N GLY A 578 -15.83 -10.42 2.09
CA GLY A 578 -16.88 -9.40 1.92
C GLY A 578 -17.23 -9.06 0.48
N LEU A 579 -16.44 -9.46 -0.52
CA LEU A 579 -16.79 -9.27 -1.93
C LEU A 579 -18.12 -9.96 -2.28
N ASP A 580 -18.97 -9.27 -3.04
CA ASP A 580 -20.21 -9.86 -3.58
C ASP A 580 -19.87 -10.96 -4.60
N PRO A 581 -20.23 -12.23 -4.34
CA PRO A 581 -19.82 -13.34 -5.21
C PRO A 581 -20.33 -13.21 -6.65
N ARG A 582 -21.53 -12.67 -6.86
CA ARG A 582 -22.13 -12.48 -8.19
C ARG A 582 -21.37 -11.42 -9.00
N SER A 583 -21.10 -10.27 -8.39
CA SER A 583 -20.35 -9.18 -9.02
C SER A 583 -18.90 -9.57 -9.29
N TRP A 584 -18.25 -10.25 -8.34
CA TRP A 584 -16.91 -10.82 -8.54
C TRP A 584 -16.90 -11.82 -9.71
N ALA A 585 -17.81 -12.79 -9.71
CA ALA A 585 -17.89 -13.82 -10.76
C ALA A 585 -18.13 -13.22 -12.15
N LYS A 586 -18.98 -12.19 -12.25
CA LYS A 586 -19.23 -11.46 -13.51
C LYS A 586 -17.99 -10.76 -14.04
N ARG A 587 -17.17 -10.14 -13.16
CA ARG A 587 -15.93 -9.46 -13.54
C ARG A 587 -14.81 -10.45 -13.88
N GLN A 588 -14.65 -11.49 -13.08
CA GLN A 588 -13.59 -12.48 -13.23
C GLN A 588 -13.81 -13.40 -14.44
N GLY A 589 -15.05 -13.87 -14.64
CA GLY A 589 -15.48 -14.72 -15.75
C GLY A 589 -14.94 -16.16 -15.69
N ILE A 590 -13.62 -16.33 -15.55
CA ILE A 590 -12.94 -17.62 -15.50
C ILE A 590 -11.92 -17.61 -14.36
N ALA A 591 -11.91 -18.69 -13.58
CA ALA A 591 -10.85 -19.00 -12.62
C ALA A 591 -10.05 -20.21 -13.11
N ILE A 592 -8.73 -20.17 -12.94
CA ILE A 592 -7.84 -21.28 -13.29
C ILE A 592 -7.05 -21.63 -12.04
N ILE A 593 -7.18 -22.88 -11.58
CA ILE A 593 -6.49 -23.40 -10.40
C ILE A 593 -6.03 -24.85 -10.63
N PRO A 594 -4.99 -25.32 -9.92
CA PRO A 594 -4.59 -26.74 -9.96
C PRO A 594 -5.70 -27.68 -9.49
N LEU A 595 -5.77 -28.89 -10.07
CA LEU A 595 -6.76 -29.92 -9.72
C LEU A 595 -6.78 -30.23 -8.23
N GLN A 596 -5.61 -30.35 -7.59
CA GLN A 596 -5.52 -30.55 -6.14
C GLN A 596 -6.21 -29.42 -5.37
N ALA A 597 -5.99 -28.16 -5.76
CA ALA A 597 -6.60 -27.01 -5.10
C ALA A 597 -8.11 -26.93 -5.36
N HIS A 598 -8.56 -27.37 -6.54
CA HIS A 598 -9.98 -27.45 -6.86
C HIS A 598 -10.70 -28.52 -6.02
N VAL A 599 -10.11 -29.71 -5.88
CA VAL A 599 -10.64 -30.76 -4.98
C VAL A 599 -10.70 -30.26 -3.55
N ASP A 600 -9.64 -29.61 -3.04
CA ASP A 600 -9.65 -29.04 -1.69
C ASP A 600 -10.80 -28.02 -1.51
N ASN A 601 -11.03 -27.16 -2.50
CA ASN A 601 -12.14 -26.20 -2.50
C ASN A 601 -13.51 -26.88 -2.55
N MET A 602 -13.66 -27.97 -3.30
CA MET A 602 -14.91 -28.72 -3.41
C MET A 602 -15.23 -29.50 -2.14
N VAL A 603 -14.24 -30.12 -1.50
CA VAL A 603 -14.38 -30.76 -0.18
C VAL A 603 -14.80 -29.73 0.86
N TRP A 604 -14.18 -28.55 0.84
CA TRP A 604 -14.51 -27.43 1.72
C TRP A 604 -15.95 -26.93 1.50
N LEU A 605 -16.36 -26.71 0.25
CA LEU A 605 -17.74 -26.31 -0.09
C LEU A 605 -18.75 -27.36 0.35
N TRP A 606 -18.47 -28.64 0.11
CA TRP A 606 -19.34 -29.74 0.53
C TRP A 606 -19.50 -29.78 2.05
N HIS A 607 -18.40 -29.59 2.81
CA HIS A 607 -18.42 -29.56 4.26
C HIS A 607 -19.35 -28.44 4.78
N TYR A 608 -19.16 -27.21 4.30
CA TYR A 608 -19.98 -26.08 4.71
C TYR A 608 -21.42 -26.16 4.19
N ALA A 609 -21.65 -26.68 2.98
CA ALA A 609 -23.00 -26.93 2.50
C ALA A 609 -23.73 -27.94 3.38
N THR A 610 -23.05 -28.99 3.85
CA THR A 610 -23.60 -29.98 4.78
C THR A 610 -23.91 -29.36 6.13
N HIS A 611 -23.00 -28.53 6.65
CA HIS A 611 -23.19 -27.82 7.92
C HIS A 611 -24.35 -26.83 7.89
N LEU A 612 -24.54 -26.13 6.75
CA LEU A 612 -25.56 -25.10 6.59
C LEU A 612 -26.91 -25.62 6.09
N ALA A 613 -26.98 -26.83 5.53
CA ALA A 613 -28.22 -27.43 5.02
C ALA A 613 -29.42 -27.34 6.00
N PRO A 614 -29.26 -27.56 7.32
CA PRO A 614 -30.37 -27.43 8.26
C PRO A 614 -30.91 -26.00 8.42
N LYS A 615 -30.13 -24.98 8.04
CA LYS A 615 -30.43 -23.54 8.22
C LYS A 615 -30.70 -22.81 6.91
N VAL A 616 -30.18 -23.33 5.80
CA VAL A 616 -30.13 -22.65 4.50
C VAL A 616 -30.62 -23.61 3.42
N GLU A 617 -31.81 -23.34 2.88
CA GLU A 617 -32.47 -24.19 1.87
C GLU A 617 -31.60 -24.43 0.62
N ILE A 618 -30.90 -23.39 0.15
CA ILE A 618 -30.06 -23.51 -1.06
C ILE A 618 -28.90 -24.49 -0.86
N ALA A 619 -28.38 -24.62 0.36
CA ALA A 619 -27.34 -25.59 0.67
C ALA A 619 -27.89 -27.03 0.54
N THR A 620 -29.08 -27.29 1.09
CA THR A 620 -29.79 -28.58 0.94
C THR A 620 -30.04 -28.94 -0.52
N ARG A 621 -30.49 -27.97 -1.32
CA ARG A 621 -30.77 -28.17 -2.75
C ARG A 621 -29.50 -28.50 -3.56
N LEU A 622 -28.38 -27.84 -3.26
CA LEU A 622 -27.15 -27.98 -4.03
C LEU A 622 -26.30 -29.19 -3.62
N LEU A 623 -26.48 -29.72 -2.41
CA LEU A 623 -25.68 -30.84 -1.89
C LEU A 623 -25.56 -32.01 -2.88
N PRO A 624 -26.65 -32.58 -3.45
CA PRO A 624 -26.53 -33.70 -4.39
C PRO A 624 -25.71 -33.36 -5.64
N HIS A 625 -25.77 -32.10 -6.12
CA HIS A 625 -25.00 -31.65 -7.26
C HIS A 625 -23.52 -31.47 -6.92
N LEU A 626 -23.21 -30.86 -5.78
CA LEU A 626 -21.83 -30.71 -5.28
C LEU A 626 -21.15 -32.07 -5.09
N ARG A 627 -21.88 -33.06 -4.54
CA ARG A 627 -21.36 -34.43 -4.35
C ARG A 627 -20.96 -35.08 -5.69
N ARG A 628 -21.84 -35.05 -6.69
CA ARG A 628 -21.54 -35.62 -8.02
C ARG A 628 -20.32 -34.96 -8.68
N ARG A 629 -20.18 -33.64 -8.55
CA ARG A 629 -19.01 -32.91 -9.07
C ARG A 629 -17.74 -33.24 -8.31
N LEU A 630 -17.82 -33.35 -6.99
CA LEU A 630 -16.69 -33.76 -6.17
C LEU A 630 -16.24 -35.18 -6.51
N ASP A 631 -17.16 -36.14 -6.68
CA ASP A 631 -16.84 -37.52 -7.11
C ASP A 631 -16.07 -37.54 -8.43
N LEU A 632 -16.49 -36.73 -9.42
CA LEU A 632 -15.81 -36.59 -10.71
C LEU A 632 -14.36 -36.10 -10.56
N PHE A 633 -14.13 -34.99 -9.85
CA PHE A 633 -12.78 -34.44 -9.70
C PHE A 633 -11.91 -35.28 -8.78
N LEU A 634 -12.49 -36.01 -7.83
CA LEU A 634 -11.77 -37.00 -7.05
C LEU A 634 -11.33 -38.19 -7.88
N TYR A 635 -12.17 -38.65 -8.82
CA TYR A 635 -11.77 -39.69 -9.76
C TYR A 635 -10.60 -39.22 -10.65
N GLU A 636 -10.63 -37.99 -11.16
CA GLU A 636 -9.51 -37.42 -11.93
C GLU A 636 -8.21 -37.36 -11.10
N LEU A 637 -8.31 -37.00 -9.81
CA LEU A 637 -7.16 -36.85 -8.93
C LEU A 637 -6.60 -38.20 -8.42
N HIS A 638 -7.46 -39.09 -7.92
CA HIS A 638 -7.10 -40.32 -7.20
C HIS A 638 -7.32 -41.61 -8.01
N GLY A 639 -8.08 -41.58 -9.10
CA GLY A 639 -8.44 -42.77 -9.87
C GLY A 639 -9.63 -43.55 -9.30
N HIS A 640 -9.62 -44.88 -9.46
CA HIS A 640 -10.80 -45.75 -9.27
C HIS A 640 -11.25 -45.95 -7.81
N GLU A 641 -10.42 -45.64 -6.82
CA GLU A 641 -10.74 -45.80 -5.39
C GLU A 641 -10.47 -44.50 -4.61
N PRO A 642 -11.31 -43.46 -4.81
CA PRO A 642 -11.13 -42.20 -4.11
C PRO A 642 -11.48 -42.33 -2.61
N PRO A 643 -10.79 -41.61 -1.72
CA PRO A 643 -11.15 -41.55 -0.30
C PRO A 643 -12.50 -40.88 -0.06
N SER A 644 -13.11 -41.13 1.10
CA SER A 644 -14.36 -40.46 1.49
C SER A 644 -14.17 -38.95 1.68
N PHE A 645 -15.24 -38.17 1.48
CA PHE A 645 -15.19 -36.71 1.62
C PHE A 645 -14.83 -36.30 3.06
N GLU A 646 -15.33 -37.03 4.05
CA GLU A 646 -15.00 -36.84 5.46
C GLU A 646 -13.52 -37.11 5.75
N THR A 647 -12.95 -38.18 5.17
CA THR A 647 -11.53 -38.51 5.29
C THR A 647 -10.67 -37.39 4.70
N LEU A 648 -11.02 -36.87 3.52
CA LEU A 648 -10.30 -35.77 2.88
C LEU A 648 -10.39 -34.47 3.68
N HIS A 649 -11.57 -34.16 4.22
CA HIS A 649 -11.74 -32.98 5.07
C HIS A 649 -10.87 -33.09 6.34
N ARG A 650 -10.85 -34.25 7.00
CA ARG A 650 -9.98 -34.49 8.17
C ARG A 650 -8.50 -34.41 7.79
N ALA A 651 -8.10 -34.99 6.66
CA ALA A 651 -6.74 -34.91 6.15
C ALA A 651 -6.29 -33.48 5.84
N TRP A 652 -7.20 -32.65 5.32
CA TRP A 652 -6.97 -31.22 5.12
C TRP A 652 -6.71 -30.49 6.45
N ARG A 653 -7.47 -30.80 7.51
CA ARG A 653 -7.23 -30.21 8.85
C ARG A 653 -5.86 -30.55 9.42
N LEU A 654 -5.28 -31.71 9.08
CA LEU A 654 -3.93 -32.11 9.52
C LEU A 654 -2.82 -31.22 8.95
N ARG A 655 -3.08 -30.42 7.92
CA ARG A 655 -2.13 -29.46 7.35
C ARG A 655 -1.69 -28.37 8.33
N ARG A 656 -2.42 -28.18 9.44
CA ARG A 656 -2.01 -27.29 10.53
C ARG A 656 -0.72 -27.75 11.23
N ASN A 657 -0.34 -29.02 11.14
CA ASN A 657 0.81 -29.57 11.85
C ASN A 657 2.13 -29.41 11.08
N CYS A 658 3.24 -29.54 11.81
CA CYS A 658 4.56 -29.73 11.25
C CYS A 658 4.64 -31.11 10.57
N PRO A 659 4.86 -31.20 9.24
CA PRO A 659 4.95 -32.47 8.54
C PRO A 659 6.01 -33.41 9.13
N ARG A 660 7.21 -32.88 9.39
CA ARG A 660 8.35 -33.66 9.88
C ARG A 660 8.07 -34.31 11.24
N GLY A 661 7.45 -33.56 12.15
CA GLY A 661 7.04 -34.07 13.46
C GLY A 661 5.93 -35.13 13.35
N LEU A 662 4.93 -34.90 12.48
CA LEU A 662 3.88 -35.88 12.22
C LEU A 662 4.38 -37.16 11.56
N LEU A 663 5.44 -37.09 10.74
CA LEU A 663 6.07 -38.23 10.10
C LEU A 663 7.06 -38.98 11.02
N GLY A 664 7.27 -38.51 12.25
CA GLY A 664 8.22 -39.11 13.18
C GLY A 664 9.69 -38.86 12.84
N GLU A 665 9.99 -37.90 11.96
CA GLU A 665 11.37 -37.45 11.76
C GLU A 665 11.84 -36.74 13.04
N ALA A 666 13.08 -37.00 13.47
CA ALA A 666 13.69 -36.33 14.62
C ALA A 666 13.87 -34.82 14.33
N VAL A 667 12.80 -34.04 14.54
CA VAL A 667 12.87 -32.58 14.64
C VAL A 667 13.39 -32.29 16.04
N ASP A 668 14.55 -31.63 16.16
CA ASP A 668 15.24 -31.31 17.43
C ASP A 668 14.31 -31.33 18.64
N ALA A 669 14.36 -32.48 19.33
CA ALA A 669 13.32 -32.94 20.22
C ALA A 669 13.46 -32.27 21.59
N ASN A 670 12.85 -31.11 21.74
CA ASN A 670 12.23 -30.80 23.02
C ASN A 670 10.79 -31.30 22.92
N LEU A 671 10.53 -32.53 23.37
CA LEU A 671 9.18 -33.14 23.41
C LEU A 671 8.12 -32.21 24.01
N ASN A 672 8.55 -31.31 24.90
CA ASN A 672 7.75 -30.25 25.51
C ASN A 672 7.13 -29.24 24.52
N ASP A 673 7.62 -29.16 23.28
CA ASP A 673 7.13 -28.22 22.27
C ASP A 673 6.10 -28.85 21.30
N ALA A 674 5.80 -30.15 21.42
CA ALA A 674 4.93 -30.87 20.50
C ALA A 674 3.53 -30.22 20.37
N ILE A 675 3.01 -29.63 21.44
CA ILE A 675 1.70 -28.95 21.45
C ILE A 675 1.60 -27.81 20.43
N TYR A 676 2.72 -27.17 20.08
CA TYR A 676 2.74 -26.05 19.13
C TYR A 676 2.93 -26.56 17.70
N TRP A 677 3.81 -27.56 17.52
CA TRP A 677 4.20 -28.05 16.21
C TRP A 677 3.23 -29.09 15.66
N THR A 678 2.77 -30.02 16.48
CA THR A 678 1.92 -31.17 16.10
C THR A 678 0.75 -31.35 17.06
N PRO A 679 -0.14 -30.34 17.22
CA PRO A 679 -1.27 -30.40 18.15
C PRO A 679 -2.15 -31.65 17.97
N ASP A 680 -2.40 -32.09 16.73
CA ASP A 680 -3.26 -33.25 16.47
C ASP A 680 -2.67 -34.57 16.99
N LEU A 681 -1.33 -34.72 16.94
CA LEU A 681 -0.68 -35.93 17.47
C LEU A 681 -0.68 -35.95 19.00
N VAL A 682 -0.72 -34.78 19.64
CA VAL A 682 -0.88 -34.68 21.10
C VAL A 682 -2.32 -35.05 21.51
N GLU A 683 -3.31 -34.61 20.74
CA GLU A 683 -4.72 -34.90 20.98
C GLU A 683 -5.08 -36.35 20.66
N VAL A 684 -4.51 -36.92 19.59
CA VAL A 684 -4.75 -38.28 19.09
C VAL A 684 -3.41 -39.01 18.90
N PRO A 685 -2.88 -39.71 19.92
CA PRO A 685 -1.55 -40.32 19.87
C PRO A 685 -1.35 -41.39 18.79
N ASP A 686 -2.42 -42.04 18.31
CA ASP A 686 -2.39 -43.07 17.27
C ASP A 686 -2.87 -42.58 15.90
N LEU A 687 -2.95 -41.25 15.70
CA LEU A 687 -3.37 -40.58 14.47
C LEU A 687 -2.72 -41.17 13.20
N GLN A 688 -1.48 -41.62 13.28
CA GLN A 688 -0.76 -42.19 12.15
C GLN A 688 -1.39 -43.47 11.57
N LYS A 689 -2.26 -44.15 12.34
CA LYS A 689 -3.00 -45.33 11.88
C LYS A 689 -4.33 -44.99 11.20
N HIS A 690 -4.74 -43.73 11.23
CA HIS A 690 -6.02 -43.29 10.69
C HIS A 690 -5.96 -43.06 9.17
N PRO A 691 -7.09 -43.25 8.44
CA PRO A 691 -7.12 -43.06 6.99
C PRO A 691 -6.81 -41.62 6.57
N GLU A 692 -7.20 -40.61 7.36
CA GLU A 692 -6.88 -39.21 7.10
C GLU A 692 -5.38 -38.91 7.09
N PHE A 693 -4.58 -39.66 7.87
CA PHE A 693 -3.13 -39.50 7.87
C PHE A 693 -2.51 -40.02 6.56
N ALA A 694 -3.05 -41.10 6.00
CA ALA A 694 -2.60 -41.62 4.71
C ALA A 694 -2.80 -40.61 3.58
N GLU A 695 -3.95 -39.93 3.55
CA GLU A 695 -4.24 -38.86 2.58
C GLU A 695 -3.38 -37.61 2.81
N TYR A 696 -3.15 -37.24 4.07
CA TYR A 696 -2.21 -36.16 4.39
C TYR A 696 -0.79 -36.48 3.90
N ARG A 697 -0.33 -37.72 4.06
CA ARG A 697 0.98 -38.17 3.55
C ARG A 697 1.06 -38.10 2.02
N ARG A 698 0.01 -38.48 1.30
CA ARG A 698 -0.08 -38.33 -0.17
C ARG A 698 0.01 -36.86 -0.59
N TYR A 699 -0.67 -35.96 0.11
CA TYR A 699 -0.58 -34.52 -0.12
C TYR A 699 0.84 -33.96 0.06
N LEU A 700 1.59 -34.46 1.05
CA LEU A 700 2.96 -34.04 1.34
C LEU A 700 3.98 -34.58 0.34
N ASN A 701 3.80 -35.81 -0.15
CA ASN A 701 4.77 -36.48 -1.02
C ASN A 701 4.14 -36.78 -2.40
N PRO A 702 3.87 -35.77 -3.23
CA PRO A 702 3.27 -36.00 -4.54
C PRO A 702 4.16 -36.83 -5.46
N HIS A 703 5.47 -36.96 -5.18
CA HIS A 703 6.44 -37.68 -6.00
C HIS A 703 6.60 -39.18 -5.67
N ASP A 704 5.83 -39.71 -4.73
CA ASP A 704 5.84 -41.15 -4.43
C ASP A 704 5.23 -41.94 -5.61
N ALA A 705 5.89 -43.02 -6.03
CA ALA A 705 5.76 -43.61 -7.36
C ALA A 705 4.37 -44.23 -7.69
N ASP A 706 3.51 -44.41 -6.69
CA ASP A 706 2.20 -45.07 -6.84
C ASP A 706 1.02 -44.11 -7.10
N THR A 707 1.20 -42.78 -6.95
CA THR A 707 0.15 -41.79 -7.26
C THR A 707 0.74 -40.58 -7.96
N GLY A 708 0.47 -40.46 -9.27
CA GLY A 708 1.15 -39.54 -10.18
C GLY A 708 1.19 -38.06 -9.75
N PRO A 709 2.39 -37.48 -9.47
CA PRO A 709 2.58 -36.05 -9.15
C PRO A 709 2.06 -35.09 -10.23
N GLN A 710 1.87 -35.59 -11.46
CA GLN A 710 1.48 -34.80 -12.62
C GLN A 710 0.00 -34.41 -12.62
N ARG A 711 -0.90 -35.22 -12.03
CA ARG A 711 -2.35 -34.97 -12.11
C ARG A 711 -2.81 -33.81 -11.23
N GLY A 712 -2.29 -33.71 -10.01
CA GLY A 712 -2.67 -32.64 -9.08
C GLY A 712 -2.29 -31.23 -9.56
N GLN A 713 -1.29 -31.11 -10.44
CA GLN A 713 -0.83 -29.85 -11.06
C GLN A 713 -1.57 -29.51 -12.37
N GLU A 714 -2.37 -30.44 -12.90
CA GLU A 714 -3.23 -30.18 -14.05
C GLU A 714 -4.18 -29.03 -13.73
N GLN A 715 -4.39 -28.13 -14.70
CA GLN A 715 -5.19 -26.93 -14.48
C GLN A 715 -6.66 -27.22 -14.75
N VAL A 716 -7.52 -26.79 -13.83
CA VAL A 716 -8.98 -26.81 -13.99
C VAL A 716 -9.45 -25.42 -14.39
N ARG A 717 -10.14 -25.32 -15.52
CA ARG A 717 -10.77 -24.07 -15.99
C ARG A 717 -12.20 -23.99 -15.47
N ILE A 718 -12.44 -23.12 -14.51
CA ILE A 718 -13.74 -22.94 -13.86
C ILE A 718 -14.45 -21.74 -14.49
N ARG A 719 -15.58 -21.99 -15.16
CA ARG A 719 -16.41 -20.94 -15.77
C ARG A 719 -17.42 -20.41 -14.74
N LEU A 720 -17.30 -19.13 -14.42
CA LEU A 720 -18.06 -18.49 -13.35
C LEU A 720 -19.36 -17.87 -13.87
N ASN A 721 -20.43 -17.95 -13.07
CA ASN A 721 -21.77 -17.45 -13.45
C ASN A 721 -22.26 -18.05 -14.79
N ARG A 722 -22.05 -19.37 -14.93
CA ARG A 722 -22.41 -20.17 -16.10
C ARG A 722 -22.92 -21.53 -15.64
N VAL A 723 -23.77 -22.14 -16.45
CA VAL A 723 -24.21 -23.53 -16.27
C VAL A 723 -23.63 -24.35 -17.40
N GLY A 724 -23.15 -25.54 -17.09
CA GLY A 724 -22.56 -26.46 -18.04
C GLY A 724 -22.28 -27.81 -17.38
N GLU A 725 -21.70 -28.73 -18.15
CA GLU A 725 -21.33 -30.06 -17.68
C GLU A 725 -19.85 -30.07 -17.29
N SER A 726 -19.58 -30.36 -16.02
CA SER A 726 -18.22 -30.51 -15.50
C SER A 726 -17.60 -31.81 -16.01
N GLY A 727 -16.31 -31.79 -16.34
CA GLY A 727 -15.61 -32.96 -16.86
C GLY A 727 -14.43 -32.61 -17.74
N ARG A 728 -13.90 -33.63 -18.41
CA ARG A 728 -12.81 -33.47 -19.38
C ARG A 728 -13.39 -33.17 -20.76
N THR A 729 -13.09 -31.98 -21.29
CA THR A 729 -13.52 -31.53 -22.61
C THR A 729 -12.30 -31.18 -23.44
N LEU A 730 -12.13 -31.83 -24.60
CA LEU A 730 -10.98 -31.61 -25.51
C LEU A 730 -9.61 -31.72 -24.82
N GLY A 731 -9.50 -32.61 -23.81
CA GLY A 731 -8.27 -32.80 -23.04
C GLY A 731 -8.09 -31.82 -21.87
N GLU A 732 -8.95 -30.80 -21.71
CA GLU A 732 -8.91 -29.87 -20.58
C GLU A 732 -9.95 -30.23 -19.51
N LEU A 733 -9.59 -30.08 -18.23
CA LEU A 733 -10.55 -30.17 -17.13
C LEU A 733 -11.33 -28.87 -17.01
N VAL A 734 -12.66 -28.98 -17.04
CA VAL A 734 -13.58 -27.83 -16.99
C VAL A 734 -14.61 -28.02 -15.89
N ASP A 735 -14.91 -26.93 -15.18
CA ASP A 735 -15.97 -26.88 -14.17
C ASP A 735 -16.82 -25.61 -14.35
N TYR A 736 -18.00 -25.58 -13.71
CA TYR A 736 -18.96 -24.50 -13.81
C TYR A 736 -19.47 -24.11 -12.43
N VAL A 737 -19.58 -22.81 -12.19
CA VAL A 737 -20.20 -22.26 -10.98
C VAL A 737 -21.46 -21.51 -11.35
N SER A 738 -22.59 -22.03 -10.89
CA SER A 738 -23.92 -21.47 -11.10
C SER A 738 -24.22 -20.28 -10.19
N GLN A 739 -25.29 -19.53 -10.47
CA GLN A 739 -25.73 -18.44 -9.60
C GLN A 739 -26.18 -18.92 -8.21
N ASP A 740 -26.78 -20.10 -8.15
CA ASP A 740 -27.20 -20.72 -6.89
C ASP A 740 -25.99 -21.05 -6.00
N GLU A 741 -24.89 -21.50 -6.60
CA GLU A 741 -23.65 -21.74 -5.85
C GLU A 741 -22.98 -20.45 -5.39
N LEU A 742 -23.07 -19.37 -6.17
CA LEU A 742 -22.63 -18.05 -5.71
C LEU A 742 -23.47 -17.57 -4.51
N ASP A 743 -24.75 -17.92 -4.47
CA ASP A 743 -25.61 -17.67 -3.31
C ASP A 743 -25.23 -18.54 -2.11
N LEU A 744 -24.87 -19.80 -2.31
CA LEU A 744 -24.29 -20.65 -1.26
C LEU A 744 -22.97 -20.07 -0.73
N ILE A 745 -22.07 -19.61 -1.61
CA ILE A 745 -20.82 -18.95 -1.20
C ILE A 745 -21.12 -17.69 -0.37
N THR A 746 -22.17 -16.94 -0.72
CA THR A 746 -22.65 -15.79 0.07
C THR A 746 -23.08 -16.22 1.48
N ALA A 747 -23.82 -17.33 1.60
CA ALA A 747 -24.23 -17.87 2.91
C ALA A 747 -23.01 -18.32 3.73
N ILE A 748 -22.01 -18.93 3.10
CA ILE A 748 -20.78 -19.35 3.77
C ILE A 748 -19.98 -18.12 4.24
N GLN A 749 -19.86 -17.08 3.42
CA GLN A 749 -19.27 -15.79 3.84
C GLN A 749 -19.96 -15.26 5.10
N ASP A 750 -21.29 -15.19 5.11
CA ASP A 750 -22.06 -14.70 6.26
C ASP A 750 -21.82 -15.54 7.53
N HIS A 751 -21.70 -16.87 7.37
CA HIS A 751 -21.36 -17.77 8.47
C HIS A 751 -19.93 -17.56 8.99
N LEU A 752 -18.94 -17.44 8.10
CA LEU A 752 -17.55 -17.20 8.46
C LEU A 752 -17.38 -15.84 9.16
N MET A 753 -18.11 -14.81 8.74
CA MET A 753 -18.13 -13.51 9.43
C MET A 753 -18.57 -13.66 10.89
N THR A 754 -19.60 -14.47 11.16
CA THR A 754 -20.05 -14.76 12.53
C THR A 754 -18.98 -15.48 13.34
N LEU A 755 -18.24 -16.43 12.75
CA LEU A 755 -17.16 -17.13 13.44
C LEU A 755 -15.96 -16.23 13.75
N ILE A 756 -15.58 -15.37 12.81
CA ILE A 756 -14.48 -14.40 12.96
C ILE A 756 -14.81 -13.39 14.07
N ASP A 757 -16.03 -12.84 14.04
CA ASP A 757 -16.50 -11.89 15.06
C ASP A 757 -16.55 -12.53 16.45
N ALA A 758 -17.07 -13.76 16.57
CA ALA A 758 -17.12 -14.50 17.83
C ALA A 758 -15.73 -14.79 18.44
N LYS A 759 -14.68 -14.87 17.62
CA LYS A 759 -13.29 -15.02 18.08
C LYS A 759 -12.66 -13.68 18.48
N GLY A 760 -13.31 -12.55 18.20
CA GLY A 760 -12.78 -11.20 18.44
C GLY A 760 -11.64 -10.81 17.48
N ILE A 761 -11.62 -11.40 16.29
CA ILE A 761 -10.62 -11.13 15.25
C ILE A 761 -11.01 -9.85 14.51
N VAL A 762 -10.04 -8.97 14.27
CA VAL A 762 -10.25 -7.69 13.57
C VAL A 762 -9.91 -7.83 12.08
N ILE A 763 -10.73 -7.25 11.20
CA ILE A 763 -10.39 -7.10 9.79
C ILE A 763 -9.70 -5.76 9.55
N GLU A 764 -8.50 -5.80 8.99
CA GLU A 764 -7.78 -4.60 8.54
C GLU A 764 -8.25 -4.23 7.14
N ALA A 765 -8.99 -3.12 7.05
CA ALA A 765 -9.40 -2.55 5.76
C ALA A 765 -8.38 -1.50 5.33
N CYS A 766 -7.88 -1.62 4.11
CA CYS A 766 -6.99 -0.64 3.49
C CYS A 766 -7.68 -0.09 2.24
N PRO A 767 -8.68 0.83 2.36
CA PRO A 767 -9.62 1.12 1.28
C PRO A 767 -8.96 1.50 -0.04
N THR A 768 -8.09 2.50 -0.04
CA THR A 768 -7.37 2.91 -1.26
C THR A 768 -6.52 1.76 -1.83
N SER A 769 -5.79 1.02 -1.00
CA SER A 769 -5.00 -0.15 -1.44
C SER A 769 -5.86 -1.24 -2.08
N ASN A 770 -6.98 -1.57 -1.44
CA ASN A 770 -7.95 -2.56 -1.91
C ASN A 770 -8.57 -2.21 -3.26
N LEU A 771 -8.77 -0.92 -3.55
CA LEU A 771 -9.21 -0.48 -4.87
C LEU A 771 -8.19 -0.91 -5.94
N TYR A 772 -6.89 -0.71 -5.71
CA TYR A 772 -5.82 -1.16 -6.62
C TYR A 772 -5.72 -2.68 -6.71
N ILE A 773 -5.65 -3.37 -5.58
CA ILE A 773 -5.37 -4.80 -5.54
C ILE A 773 -6.56 -5.60 -6.07
N ALA A 774 -7.78 -5.29 -5.64
CA ALA A 774 -8.98 -6.08 -5.93
C ALA A 774 -9.77 -5.62 -7.17
N LYS A 775 -9.27 -4.60 -7.89
CA LYS A 775 -9.95 -3.98 -9.04
C LYS A 775 -11.39 -3.54 -8.73
N LEU A 776 -11.59 -2.95 -7.56
CA LEU A 776 -12.90 -2.40 -7.20
C LEU A 776 -13.23 -1.18 -8.09
N PRO A 777 -14.50 -0.99 -8.48
CA PRO A 777 -14.90 0.15 -9.29
C PRO A 777 -14.85 1.49 -8.54
N GLY A 778 -14.92 1.46 -7.20
CA GLY A 778 -14.94 2.65 -6.36
C GLY A 778 -14.97 2.29 -4.88
N TYR A 779 -14.90 3.31 -4.02
CA TYR A 779 -14.95 3.13 -2.55
C TYR A 779 -16.27 2.54 -2.08
N ASP A 780 -17.40 2.86 -2.73
CA ASP A 780 -18.74 2.35 -2.42
C ASP A 780 -18.88 0.82 -2.55
N ALA A 781 -18.10 0.23 -3.46
CA ALA A 781 -18.03 -1.22 -3.66
C ALA A 781 -17.09 -1.93 -2.68
N HIS A 782 -16.48 -1.20 -1.74
CA HIS A 782 -15.53 -1.77 -0.80
C HIS A 782 -16.21 -2.76 0.17
N PRO A 783 -15.63 -3.96 0.38
CA PRO A 783 -16.17 -4.99 1.29
C PRO A 783 -16.46 -4.54 2.74
N LEU A 784 -15.82 -3.46 3.20
CA LEU A 784 -16.07 -2.87 4.53
C LEU A 784 -17.55 -2.60 4.78
N PHE A 785 -18.31 -2.18 3.75
CA PHE A 785 -19.74 -1.88 3.88
C PHE A 785 -20.56 -3.13 4.15
N ARG A 786 -20.03 -4.31 3.81
CA ARG A 786 -20.63 -5.58 4.18
C ARG A 786 -20.14 -6.02 5.56
N TRP A 787 -18.86 -5.92 5.88
CA TRP A 787 -18.33 -6.34 7.19
C TRP A 787 -18.96 -5.55 8.33
N ASN A 788 -19.02 -4.23 8.20
CA ASN A 788 -19.54 -3.31 9.19
C ASN A 788 -20.39 -2.22 8.50
N PRO A 789 -21.66 -2.52 8.17
CA PRO A 789 -22.51 -1.57 7.45
C PRO A 789 -22.86 -0.35 8.29
N PRO A 790 -22.93 0.85 7.68
CA PRO A 790 -23.32 2.07 8.37
C PRO A 790 -24.81 2.10 8.78
N ASP A 791 -25.66 1.33 8.09
CA ASP A 791 -27.05 1.11 8.49
C ASP A 791 -27.19 -0.30 9.14
N PRO A 792 -27.36 -0.38 10.47
CA PRO A 792 -27.54 -1.66 11.16
C PRO A 792 -28.77 -2.45 10.67
N GLY A 793 -29.79 -1.79 10.12
CA GLY A 793 -30.98 -2.45 9.58
C GLY A 793 -30.67 -3.43 8.45
N THR A 794 -29.57 -3.20 7.71
CA THR A 794 -29.10 -4.11 6.66
C THR A 794 -28.61 -5.47 7.18
N LEU A 795 -28.35 -5.59 8.49
CA LEU A 795 -27.95 -6.82 9.17
C LEU A 795 -29.12 -7.56 9.82
N ALA A 796 -30.35 -7.02 9.79
CA ALA A 796 -31.52 -7.76 10.23
C ALA A 796 -31.65 -9.08 9.42
N PRO A 797 -32.20 -10.17 10.00
CA PRO A 797 -32.43 -11.40 9.26
C PRO A 797 -33.21 -11.14 7.96
N GLY A 798 -32.66 -11.56 6.81
CA GLY A 798 -33.23 -11.29 5.49
C GLY A 798 -32.83 -9.94 4.88
N GLY A 799 -32.09 -9.11 5.61
CA GLY A 799 -31.55 -7.82 5.15
C GLY A 799 -30.45 -7.97 4.10
N LYS A 800 -30.11 -6.87 3.43
CA LYS A 800 -29.15 -6.82 2.31
C LYS A 800 -27.82 -7.52 2.61
N PHE A 801 -27.28 -7.32 3.81
CA PHE A 801 -25.99 -7.89 4.22
C PHE A 801 -26.12 -9.05 5.22
N ASN A 802 -27.34 -9.57 5.42
CA ASN A 802 -27.64 -10.77 6.21
C ASN A 802 -28.80 -11.56 5.58
N ARG A 803 -28.73 -11.81 4.27
CA ARG A 803 -29.81 -12.39 3.46
C ARG A 803 -30.30 -13.73 4.00
N PHE A 804 -29.39 -14.52 4.56
CA PHE A 804 -29.68 -15.85 5.10
C PHE A 804 -29.89 -15.87 6.62
N GLY A 805 -29.85 -14.72 7.30
CA GLY A 805 -30.04 -14.63 8.74
C GLY A 805 -28.92 -15.32 9.56
N LEU A 806 -27.73 -15.48 8.99
CA LEU A 806 -26.60 -16.17 9.63
C LEU A 806 -25.69 -15.25 10.44
N ARG A 807 -25.79 -13.93 10.22
CA ARG A 807 -24.98 -12.93 10.91
C ARG A 807 -25.63 -12.48 12.20
N ASN A 808 -24.80 -12.32 13.22
CA ASN A 808 -25.20 -11.80 14.52
C ASN A 808 -24.94 -10.28 14.67
N GLY A 809 -24.16 -9.69 13.77
CA GLY A 809 -23.77 -8.29 13.87
C GLY A 809 -22.67 -7.87 12.89
N PRO A 810 -22.18 -6.63 13.03
CA PRO A 810 -21.03 -6.15 12.30
C PRO A 810 -19.75 -6.80 12.83
N ILE A 811 -18.77 -7.01 11.96
CA ILE A 811 -17.43 -7.44 12.38
C ILE A 811 -16.65 -6.21 12.85
N THR A 812 -15.77 -6.39 13.83
CA THR A 812 -14.80 -5.36 14.21
C THR A 812 -13.80 -5.12 13.08
N ILE A 813 -13.68 -3.86 12.64
CA ILE A 813 -12.74 -3.46 11.59
C ILE A 813 -11.89 -2.28 12.05
N CYS A 814 -10.70 -2.13 11.47
CA CYS A 814 -9.91 -0.90 11.52
C CYS A 814 -9.51 -0.46 10.11
N LEU A 815 -9.50 0.86 9.85
CA LEU A 815 -9.02 1.41 8.59
C LEU A 815 -7.52 1.71 8.70
N ASN A 816 -6.79 1.48 7.61
CA ASN A 816 -5.34 1.65 7.56
C ASN A 816 -4.88 2.12 6.17
N THR A 817 -3.64 2.60 6.05
CA THR A 817 -3.13 3.16 4.78
C THR A 817 -2.33 2.19 3.92
N ASP A 818 -1.81 1.11 4.51
CA ASP A 818 -0.94 0.13 3.86
C ASP A 818 0.37 0.75 3.33
N ASP A 819 0.39 1.27 2.10
CA ASP A 819 1.59 1.73 1.39
C ASP A 819 1.40 3.19 0.85
N PRO A 820 1.26 4.21 1.73
CA PRO A 820 0.85 5.58 1.36
C PRO A 820 1.81 6.32 0.41
N ALA A 821 3.07 5.89 0.30
CA ALA A 821 4.05 6.48 -0.62
C ALA A 821 3.80 6.15 -2.10
N ILE A 822 3.15 5.03 -2.39
CA ILE A 822 2.84 4.60 -3.76
C ILE A 822 1.35 4.73 -4.09
N MET A 823 0.53 4.90 -3.06
CA MET A 823 -0.90 5.20 -3.15
C MET A 823 -1.15 6.46 -2.32
N PRO A 824 -1.12 7.67 -2.94
CA PRO A 824 -1.08 8.92 -2.19
C PRO A 824 -2.34 9.09 -1.33
N THR A 825 -2.21 8.86 -0.03
CA THR A 825 -3.31 8.91 0.95
C THR A 825 -2.77 9.17 2.36
N THR A 826 -3.67 9.41 3.30
CA THR A 826 -3.39 9.52 4.74
C THR A 826 -4.46 8.77 5.51
N ILE A 827 -4.20 8.41 6.77
CA ILE A 827 -5.18 7.69 7.60
C ILE A 827 -6.49 8.47 7.72
N LEU A 828 -6.42 9.80 7.86
CA LEU A 828 -7.61 10.66 7.90
C LEU A 828 -8.34 10.67 6.55
N ALA A 829 -7.62 10.74 5.44
CA ALA A 829 -8.23 10.67 4.10
C ALA A 829 -8.98 9.35 3.90
N GLU A 830 -8.42 8.20 4.31
CA GLU A 830 -9.12 6.91 4.25
C GLU A 830 -10.46 6.94 4.99
N HIS A 831 -10.50 7.50 6.21
CA HIS A 831 -11.74 7.62 6.98
C HIS A 831 -12.74 8.54 6.28
N HIS A 832 -12.29 9.68 5.76
CA HIS A 832 -13.16 10.62 5.06
C HIS A 832 -13.74 10.04 3.77
N LEU A 833 -12.92 9.38 2.94
CA LEU A 833 -13.36 8.77 1.67
C LEU A 833 -14.43 7.70 1.92
N VAL A 834 -14.22 6.85 2.94
CA VAL A 834 -15.20 5.84 3.33
C VAL A 834 -16.50 6.48 3.86
N ARG A 835 -16.40 7.56 4.64
CA ARG A 835 -17.58 8.30 5.12
C ARG A 835 -18.38 8.91 3.98
N GLU A 836 -17.73 9.57 3.03
CA GLU A 836 -18.44 10.19 1.90
C GLU A 836 -19.06 9.13 0.98
N ALA A 837 -18.40 7.99 0.76
CA ALA A 837 -18.99 6.86 0.06
C ALA A 837 -20.25 6.31 0.76
N ALA A 838 -20.26 6.29 2.10
CA ALA A 838 -21.45 5.91 2.89
C ALA A 838 -22.63 6.88 2.65
N ILE A 839 -22.36 8.18 2.63
CA ILE A 839 -23.37 9.23 2.42
C ILE A 839 -23.93 9.17 1.00
N ARG A 840 -23.05 9.15 -0.01
CA ARG A 840 -23.42 9.25 -1.42
C ARG A 840 -24.08 7.99 -1.96
N CYS A 841 -23.53 6.81 -1.62
CA CYS A 841 -23.86 5.56 -2.30
C CYS A 841 -24.66 4.58 -1.45
N HIS A 842 -24.65 4.75 -0.12
CA HIS A 842 -25.43 3.89 0.80
C HIS A 842 -26.63 4.60 1.42
N GLY A 843 -26.93 5.83 1.01
CA GLY A 843 -28.14 6.57 1.42
C GLY A 843 -28.18 6.94 2.90
N VAL A 844 -27.02 6.98 3.56
CA VAL A 844 -26.92 7.25 4.99
C VAL A 844 -26.83 8.74 5.25
N SER A 845 -27.56 9.24 6.26
CA SER A 845 -27.47 10.65 6.64
C SER A 845 -26.04 11.03 7.07
N ARG A 846 -25.66 12.29 6.87
CA ARG A 846 -24.34 12.79 7.28
C ARG A 846 -24.07 12.55 8.78
N VAL A 847 -25.08 12.69 9.63
CA VAL A 847 -24.95 12.47 11.09
C VAL A 847 -24.65 11.00 11.39
N ALA A 848 -25.42 10.07 10.80
CA ALA A 848 -25.22 8.64 10.99
C ALA A 848 -23.88 8.17 10.42
N ALA A 849 -23.49 8.63 9.23
CA ALA A 849 -22.20 8.31 8.62
C ALA A 849 -21.02 8.82 9.45
N THR A 850 -21.11 10.05 10.01
CA THR A 850 -20.08 10.59 10.91
C THR A 850 -19.97 9.77 12.20
N ALA A 851 -21.09 9.38 12.81
CA ALA A 851 -21.05 8.55 14.02
C ALA A 851 -20.46 7.16 13.75
N TRP A 852 -20.85 6.54 12.64
CA TRP A 852 -20.36 5.22 12.24
C TRP A 852 -18.85 5.21 11.97
N ILE A 853 -18.34 6.17 11.18
CA ILE A 853 -16.90 6.22 10.89
C ILE A 853 -16.08 6.57 12.13
N ASP A 854 -16.63 7.38 13.04
CA ASP A 854 -15.96 7.71 14.31
C ASP A 854 -15.87 6.50 15.25
N GLN A 855 -16.87 5.61 15.23
CA GLN A 855 -16.80 4.33 15.92
C GLN A 855 -15.69 3.45 15.35
N ILE A 856 -15.54 3.38 14.02
CA ILE A 856 -14.45 2.63 13.37
C ILE A 856 -13.08 3.21 13.75
N ARG A 857 -12.94 4.54 13.73
CA ARG A 857 -11.73 5.23 14.21
C ARG A 857 -11.41 4.85 15.65
N THR A 858 -12.40 4.91 16.54
CA THR A 858 -12.24 4.58 17.96
C THR A 858 -11.85 3.12 18.16
N ASN A 859 -12.43 2.18 17.40
CA ASN A 859 -12.04 0.78 17.43
C ASN A 859 -10.55 0.59 17.09
N GLY A 860 -10.05 1.29 16.06
CA GLY A 860 -8.64 1.28 15.69
C GLY A 860 -7.73 1.83 16.79
N VAL A 861 -8.13 2.93 17.42
CA VAL A 861 -7.39 3.52 18.56
C VAL A 861 -7.38 2.60 19.77
N ASP A 862 -8.51 2.00 20.10
CA ASP A 862 -8.63 1.10 21.25
C ASP A 862 -7.83 -0.19 21.04
N LEU A 863 -7.84 -0.73 19.82
CA LEU A 863 -6.99 -1.86 19.42
C LEU A 863 -5.51 -1.54 19.66
N PHE A 864 -5.03 -0.40 19.18
CA PHE A 864 -3.66 0.06 19.44
C PHE A 864 -3.39 0.21 20.95
N ARG A 865 -4.27 0.90 21.69
CA ARG A 865 -4.08 1.14 23.13
C ARG A 865 -4.07 -0.15 23.95
N ARG A 866 -4.90 -1.14 23.62
CA ARG A 866 -4.89 -2.47 24.28
C ARG A 866 -3.54 -3.14 24.09
N ALA A 867 -3.00 -3.16 22.88
CA ALA A 867 -1.66 -3.68 22.61
C ALA A 867 -0.56 -2.86 23.30
N HIS A 868 -0.74 -1.53 23.41
CA HIS A 868 0.23 -0.63 24.04
C HIS A 868 0.37 -0.83 25.55
N ARG A 869 -0.67 -1.27 26.27
CA ARG A 869 -0.59 -1.61 27.70
C ARG A 869 0.46 -2.69 28.02
N LEU A 870 0.89 -3.45 27.01
CA LEU A 870 1.88 -4.52 27.11
C LEU A 870 3.32 -4.04 26.84
N VAL A 871 3.51 -2.75 26.52
CA VAL A 871 4.81 -2.09 26.34
C VAL A 871 5.42 -1.79 27.71
N ASP A 872 6.72 -2.04 27.87
CA ASP A 872 7.46 -1.86 29.13
C ASP A 872 8.20 -0.51 29.14
N LEU A 873 7.49 0.52 29.62
CA LEU A 873 7.98 1.88 29.85
C LEU A 873 8.10 2.14 31.36
N ARG A 874 9.19 2.75 31.81
CA ARG A 874 9.45 3.04 33.24
C ARG A 874 10.07 4.42 33.40
N ASP A 875 9.83 5.05 34.54
CA ASP A 875 10.68 6.15 34.99
C ASP A 875 12.07 5.59 35.32
N ALA A 876 13.12 6.32 34.92
CA ALA A 876 14.50 5.81 34.89
C ALA A 876 15.12 5.56 36.26
#